data_AF-A0A2A5VRE5-F1
#
_entry.id   AF-A0A2A5VRE5-F1
#
_cell.length_a   1.000
_cell.length_b   1.000
_cell.length_c   1.000
_cell.angle_alpha   90.00
_cell.angle_beta   90.00
_cell.angle_gamma   90.00
#
_symmetry.space_group_name_H-M   'P 1'
#
loop_
_entity.id
_entity.type
_entity.pdbx_description
1 polymer ?
#
loop_
_entity_poly.entity_id
_entity_poly.type
_entity_poly.pdbx_seq_one_letter_code
_entity_poly.pdbx_strand_id
1 'polypeptide(L)'
;MVRWRFWKSNSLTTIINPNFKHSRDEARRHYNEKNYDLAEPFLHKLLEIDGTDEWTLDVLSRLLMNTGRHEEAIPLLESLCLPGPDLSAYRHRLARSLQNADRIDESIDILKDMIFQSEIEDEGWELLSRGLKKQFKQDRVDLFWKELAESDVSSPHIDIEMIRIDLQASELTAAAHRIQRVTMLADDIQLSDKWKLKLVNVLLDENAPLIANQIIQGIPEKTPEYTKTLIKIKRALGDNDGAMETALAALGEKTDHGVMFAALRLAWDLGSMEDVVTYSEQIIVDKPRQRVAHRFRLRALVKIGDVERIESAVNATLESLPDFIEAHRVMIDIGFHEFEDWSFVIGHCKAILEIEPTDRRALCHLIHSQLRLGNFDEVNNLISKSTEIHPDNDEVDLTSAQAFWKMESGDHIQRINRMLARHELTSIHSVADNQNISVENLRCDAPPSPLTNQPLVTVIMTVYGRDEYLDVAIRSILDQTHQNIELIVVDDCSPDGAFEYLKERASSEPRLKAMQVEKNGGTYCAKNSAISVARGEYIAFMDSDDWTHPQRIERQLSAIQATPYRAVCHSYFRVNEFGDIFYKGVGAIRLACISLFAKRSVFEKIGFFDSMRVGADTEFIERIKATFGDDSVLHDPIPSMFMLNHSTSLTGGGRFQISWRSITGPRLEHHSSFKAWHKKIRHQDWTPYVAHPLRVRPYEIPAEMISGDIHWTKEMPLFSEYIQNRNERWWSSSQSAPWQGQLSEKSAGLLWVKQQGIQTPEILWSGDNLSEMPSLSDLPDRVVIKPSKGFSANNVLCLDNRVNVLDDIVWTDDRIQQQFSSDEFLKRVKPTWMVEEFLRPESWSEDEKIPRDWKFYCFGEEIALIHVVLRNSTVDKYANVHHYFSPDLRQFQRRICNSRPVPDDPLFFPQCWDEMVKKVKMLGKKLGCFMRIDMYATDKGPVFGEFTPTPEGGEGFTEWADRYLATFWEGEEGV
;
A
#
# COMPACT_ATOMS: atom_id res chain seq x y z
N MET A 1 -46.33 12.79 20.73
CA MET A 1 -47.80 12.97 20.68
C MET A 1 -48.32 14.18 21.48
N VAL A 2 -47.46 15.05 22.02
CA VAL A 2 -47.87 16.35 22.59
C VAL A 2 -47.05 17.41 21.86
N ARG A 3 -47.72 18.45 21.34
CA ARG A 3 -47.23 19.59 20.51
C ARG A 3 -47.32 19.43 18.98
N TRP A 4 -48.53 19.36 18.43
CA TRP A 4 -48.83 19.95 17.12
C TRP A 4 -50.05 20.87 17.32
N ARG A 5 -49.82 22.19 17.38
CA ARG A 5 -50.84 23.19 17.74
C ARG A 5 -51.93 23.38 16.66
N PHE A 6 -51.61 23.11 15.40
CA PHE A 6 -52.50 23.38 14.25
C PHE A 6 -53.67 22.41 14.07
N TRP A 7 -53.71 21.30 14.80
CA TRP A 7 -54.79 20.32 14.72
C TRP A 7 -55.96 20.63 15.67
N LYS A 8 -55.89 21.70 16.47
CA LYS A 8 -56.91 22.02 17.49
C LYS A 8 -57.51 23.42 17.42
N SER A 9 -57.01 24.34 16.60
CA SER A 9 -57.66 25.65 16.43
C SER A 9 -58.65 25.59 15.27
N ASN A 10 -59.96 25.57 15.59
CA ASN A 10 -60.96 26.02 14.62
C ASN A 10 -60.64 27.50 14.35
N SER A 11 -60.18 27.84 13.15
CA SER A 11 -60.15 29.24 12.73
C SER A 11 -61.58 29.80 12.78
N LEU A 12 -61.75 31.10 13.00
CA LEU A 12 -63.05 31.77 12.88
C LEU A 12 -63.73 31.44 11.54
N THR A 13 -62.94 31.23 10.47
CA THR A 13 -63.35 30.76 9.14
C THR A 13 -64.00 29.36 9.14
N THR A 14 -63.51 28.44 9.97
CA THR A 14 -64.04 27.06 10.08
C THR A 14 -65.42 27.01 10.76
N ILE A 15 -65.71 27.98 11.63
CA ILE A 15 -67.00 28.09 12.36
C ILE A 15 -68.09 28.70 11.46
N ILE A 16 -67.71 29.46 10.42
CA ILE A 16 -68.62 30.28 9.61
C ILE A 16 -68.95 29.61 8.25
N ASN A 17 -68.14 28.68 7.74
CA ASN A 17 -68.35 28.05 6.42
C ASN A 17 -68.30 26.50 6.44
N PRO A 18 -69.43 25.79 6.28
CA PRO A 18 -69.49 24.32 6.26
C PRO A 18 -68.64 23.66 5.17
N ASN A 19 -68.49 24.33 4.02
CA ASN A 19 -67.70 23.82 2.89
C ASN A 19 -66.19 23.83 3.19
N PHE A 20 -65.72 24.74 4.05
CA PHE A 20 -64.31 24.84 4.45
C PHE A 20 -63.88 23.62 5.28
N LYS A 21 -64.72 23.20 6.23
CA LYS A 21 -64.45 22.02 7.07
C LYS A 21 -64.39 20.73 6.25
N HIS A 22 -65.33 20.54 5.32
CA HIS A 22 -65.36 19.36 4.46
C HIS A 22 -64.11 19.25 3.57
N SER A 23 -63.71 20.34 2.91
CA SER A 23 -62.49 20.34 2.07
C SER A 23 -61.21 20.12 2.88
N ARG A 24 -61.13 20.60 4.13
CA ARG A 24 -60.00 20.37 5.03
C ARG A 24 -59.87 18.91 5.46
N ASP A 25 -60.99 18.26 5.80
CA ASP A 25 -61.01 16.85 6.19
C ASP A 25 -60.66 15.92 5.00
N GLU A 26 -61.16 16.23 3.81
CA GLU A 26 -60.85 15.48 2.57
C GLU A 26 -59.39 15.65 2.13
N ALA A 27 -58.86 16.88 2.14
CA ALA A 27 -57.44 17.15 1.89
C ALA A 27 -56.53 16.38 2.86
N ARG A 28 -56.87 16.40 4.16
CA ARG A 28 -56.14 15.66 5.19
C ARG A 28 -56.14 14.16 4.90
N ARG A 29 -57.32 13.59 4.59
CA ARG A 29 -57.49 12.16 4.35
C ARG A 29 -56.62 11.71 3.18
N HIS A 30 -56.73 12.39 2.04
CA HIS A 30 -55.95 12.09 0.85
C HIS A 30 -54.45 12.30 1.05
N TYR A 31 -54.03 13.35 1.76
CA TYR A 31 -52.62 13.59 2.07
C TYR A 31 -52.03 12.48 2.95
N ASN A 32 -52.74 12.04 4.00
CA ASN A 32 -52.28 10.96 4.87
C ASN A 32 -52.22 9.60 4.16
N GLU A 33 -53.06 9.40 3.15
CA GLU A 33 -53.03 8.24 2.25
C GLU A 33 -51.93 8.33 1.17
N LYS A 34 -51.14 9.43 1.14
CA LYS A 34 -50.14 9.75 0.10
C LYS A 34 -50.73 9.90 -1.32
N ASN A 35 -52.03 10.15 -1.43
CA ASN A 35 -52.73 10.41 -2.70
C ASN A 35 -52.66 11.91 -3.03
N TYR A 36 -51.47 12.40 -3.40
CA TYR A 36 -51.21 13.83 -3.56
C TYR A 36 -52.06 14.50 -4.65
N ASP A 37 -52.29 13.82 -5.78
CA ASP A 37 -53.11 14.35 -6.89
C ASP A 37 -54.57 14.62 -6.48
N LEU A 38 -55.09 13.84 -5.51
CA LEU A 38 -56.44 14.02 -4.98
C LEU A 38 -56.48 15.04 -3.84
N ALA A 39 -55.38 15.21 -3.09
CA ALA A 39 -55.31 16.16 -1.98
C ALA A 39 -55.15 17.61 -2.45
N GLU A 40 -54.37 17.83 -3.52
CA GLU A 40 -53.99 19.14 -4.02
C GLU A 40 -55.16 20.06 -4.43
N PRO A 41 -56.19 19.59 -5.18
CA PRO A 41 -57.34 20.43 -5.54
C PRO A 41 -58.11 20.96 -4.32
N PHE A 42 -58.21 20.17 -3.25
CA PHE A 42 -58.87 20.60 -2.01
C PHE A 42 -58.03 21.66 -1.27
N LEU A 43 -56.71 21.56 -1.31
CA LEU A 43 -55.81 22.55 -0.70
C LEU A 43 -55.87 23.90 -1.45
N HIS A 44 -55.85 23.90 -2.78
CA HIS A 44 -56.04 25.14 -3.55
C HIS A 44 -57.40 25.79 -3.28
N LYS A 45 -58.46 25.00 -3.22
CA LYS A 45 -59.81 25.49 -2.89
C LYS A 45 -59.89 26.12 -1.49
N LEU A 46 -59.11 25.61 -0.53
CA LEU A 46 -59.02 26.20 0.81
C LEU A 46 -58.28 27.55 0.78
N LEU A 47 -57.20 27.67 -0.01
CA LEU A 47 -56.49 28.94 -0.20
C LEU A 47 -57.31 30.00 -0.95
N GLU A 48 -58.22 29.59 -1.85
CA GLU A 48 -59.18 30.52 -2.48
C GLU A 48 -60.17 31.12 -1.46
N ILE A 49 -60.51 30.37 -0.42
CA ILE A 49 -61.43 30.82 0.64
C ILE A 49 -60.69 31.67 1.68
N ASP A 50 -59.49 31.24 2.08
CA ASP A 50 -58.65 31.90 3.05
C ASP A 50 -57.17 31.74 2.65
N GLY A 51 -56.65 32.74 1.92
CA GLY A 51 -55.27 32.74 1.45
C GLY A 51 -54.21 32.84 2.56
N THR A 52 -54.64 32.99 3.82
CA THR A 52 -53.77 33.10 5.00
C THR A 52 -53.86 31.88 5.94
N ASP A 53 -54.58 30.81 5.56
CA ASP A 53 -54.68 29.61 6.40
C ASP A 53 -53.34 28.85 6.46
N GLU A 54 -52.62 29.04 7.58
CA GLU A 54 -51.29 28.47 7.85
C GLU A 54 -51.24 26.94 7.68
N TRP A 55 -52.33 26.22 8.00
CA TRP A 55 -52.37 24.76 7.83
C TRP A 55 -52.41 24.37 6.35
N THR A 56 -53.23 25.04 5.55
CA THR A 56 -53.35 24.75 4.11
C THR A 56 -52.03 25.08 3.41
N LEU A 57 -51.42 26.22 3.75
CA LEU A 57 -50.09 26.59 3.25
C LEU A 57 -49.02 25.54 3.62
N ASP A 58 -48.98 25.08 4.87
CA ASP A 58 -48.01 24.08 5.36
C ASP A 58 -48.18 22.71 4.71
N VAL A 59 -49.43 22.25 4.52
CA VAL A 59 -49.70 20.94 3.90
C VAL A 59 -49.44 20.99 2.40
N LEU A 60 -49.83 22.07 1.72
CA LEU A 60 -49.58 22.25 0.28
C LEU A 60 -48.08 22.38 0.00
N SER A 61 -47.34 23.14 0.80
CA SER A 61 -45.88 23.27 0.59
C SER A 61 -45.17 21.91 0.71
N ARG A 62 -45.54 21.08 1.69
CA ARG A 62 -44.98 19.73 1.83
C ARG A 62 -45.39 18.80 0.70
N LEU A 63 -46.63 18.89 0.22
CA LEU A 63 -47.10 18.13 -0.94
C LEU A 63 -46.24 18.45 -2.16
N LEU A 64 -46.06 19.75 -2.46
CA LEU A 64 -45.23 20.23 -3.57
C LEU A 64 -43.77 19.79 -3.43
N MET A 65 -43.20 19.86 -2.22
CA MET A 65 -41.87 19.33 -1.94
C MET A 65 -41.77 17.82 -2.19
N ASN A 66 -42.77 17.04 -1.79
CA ASN A 66 -42.78 15.57 -1.98
C ASN A 66 -42.97 15.17 -3.44
N THR A 67 -43.57 16.02 -4.27
CA THR A 67 -43.72 15.81 -5.72
C THR A 67 -42.60 16.46 -6.55
N GLY A 68 -41.60 17.08 -5.91
CA GLY A 68 -40.44 17.69 -6.56
C GLY A 68 -40.69 19.09 -7.14
N ARG A 69 -41.87 19.68 -6.90
CA ARG A 69 -42.26 21.01 -7.38
C ARG A 69 -41.79 22.12 -6.43
N HIS A 70 -40.47 22.25 -6.30
CA HIS A 70 -39.86 23.14 -5.30
C HIS A 70 -40.09 24.64 -5.55
N GLU A 71 -40.08 25.09 -6.82
CA GLU A 71 -40.36 26.49 -7.16
C GLU A 71 -41.76 26.94 -6.73
N GLU A 72 -42.76 26.07 -6.88
CA GLU A 72 -44.13 26.34 -6.45
C GLU A 72 -44.27 26.34 -4.92
N ALA A 73 -43.42 25.60 -4.21
CA ALA A 73 -43.44 25.53 -2.75
C ALA A 73 -42.82 26.76 -2.07
N ILE A 74 -41.86 27.44 -2.72
CA ILE A 74 -41.13 28.60 -2.18
C ILE A 74 -42.06 29.73 -1.71
N PRO A 75 -42.97 30.29 -2.52
CA PRO A 75 -43.81 31.43 -2.09
C PRO A 75 -44.76 31.07 -0.94
N LEU A 76 -45.18 29.79 -0.85
CA LEU A 76 -45.98 29.30 0.26
C LEU A 76 -45.17 29.23 1.56
N LEU A 77 -43.91 28.79 1.47
CA LEU A 77 -42.98 28.72 2.60
C LEU A 77 -42.53 30.11 3.07
N GLU A 78 -42.32 31.05 2.15
CA GLU A 78 -42.05 32.47 2.48
C GLU A 78 -43.20 33.08 3.28
N SER A 79 -44.45 32.79 2.88
CA SER A 79 -45.67 33.25 3.58
C SER A 79 -45.81 32.66 4.99
N LEU A 80 -45.21 31.49 5.24
CA LEU A 80 -45.21 30.80 6.54
C LEU A 80 -44.05 31.23 7.46
N CYS A 81 -43.03 31.93 6.95
CA CYS A 81 -41.87 32.38 7.73
C CYS A 81 -42.17 33.62 8.59
N LEU A 82 -43.26 33.57 9.36
CA LEU A 82 -43.68 34.62 10.29
C LEU A 82 -43.22 34.31 11.73
N PRO A 83 -42.98 35.32 12.60
CA PRO A 83 -42.58 35.09 13.99
C PRO A 83 -43.55 34.18 14.74
N GLY A 84 -43.09 33.00 15.13
CA GLY A 84 -43.93 31.97 15.71
C GLY A 84 -43.15 30.73 16.17
N PRO A 85 -43.81 29.78 16.85
CA PRO A 85 -43.16 28.60 17.42
C PRO A 85 -42.56 27.64 16.37
N ASP A 86 -43.01 27.71 15.12
CA ASP A 86 -42.60 26.82 14.02
C ASP A 86 -41.72 27.54 12.98
N LEU A 87 -41.31 28.80 13.24
CA LEU A 87 -40.50 29.62 12.32
C LEU A 87 -39.23 28.90 11.86
N SER A 88 -38.47 28.29 12.79
CA SER A 88 -37.28 27.49 12.46
C SER A 88 -37.59 26.41 11.43
N ALA A 89 -38.64 25.62 11.66
CA ALA A 89 -38.99 24.50 10.78
C ALA A 89 -39.40 24.97 9.37
N TYR A 90 -40.08 26.12 9.25
CA TYR A 90 -40.43 26.70 7.95
C TYR A 90 -39.20 27.24 7.22
N ARG A 91 -38.29 27.95 7.92
CA ARG A 91 -37.04 28.44 7.33
C ARG A 91 -36.13 27.32 6.84
N HIS A 92 -36.02 26.21 7.57
CA HIS A 92 -35.29 25.02 7.10
C HIS A 92 -35.88 24.44 5.81
N ARG A 93 -37.20 24.34 5.71
CA ARG A 93 -37.87 23.85 4.49
C ARG A 93 -37.74 24.82 3.33
N LEU A 94 -37.81 26.12 3.59
CA LEU A 94 -37.58 27.16 2.59
C LEU A 94 -36.17 27.05 2.03
N ALA A 95 -35.15 27.00 2.91
CA ALA A 95 -33.76 26.81 2.52
C ALA A 95 -33.55 25.53 1.69
N ARG A 96 -34.22 24.42 2.05
CA ARG A 96 -34.20 23.17 1.27
C ARG A 96 -34.83 23.31 -0.11
N SER A 97 -36.01 23.93 -0.20
CA SER A 97 -36.70 24.13 -1.48
C SER A 97 -35.91 25.05 -2.40
N LEU A 98 -35.31 26.12 -1.88
CA LEU A 98 -34.41 27.01 -2.61
C LEU A 98 -33.21 26.25 -3.21
N GLN A 99 -32.55 25.38 -2.44
CA GLN A 99 -31.45 24.55 -2.96
C GLN A 99 -31.87 23.57 -4.05
N ASN A 100 -33.06 22.98 -3.93
CA ASN A 100 -33.57 22.05 -4.94
C ASN A 100 -34.09 22.76 -6.19
N ALA A 101 -34.41 24.05 -6.08
CA ALA A 101 -34.74 24.96 -7.19
C ALA A 101 -33.51 25.68 -7.78
N ASP A 102 -32.28 25.27 -7.39
CA ASP A 102 -31.01 25.86 -7.85
C ASP A 102 -30.78 27.34 -7.43
N ARG A 103 -31.57 27.84 -6.46
CA ARG A 103 -31.41 29.17 -5.83
C ARG A 103 -30.54 29.07 -4.58
N ILE A 104 -29.29 28.64 -4.78
CA ILE A 104 -28.39 28.23 -3.69
C ILE A 104 -27.95 29.41 -2.80
N ASP A 105 -27.70 30.58 -3.38
CA ASP A 105 -27.27 31.78 -2.62
C ASP A 105 -28.31 32.20 -1.57
N GLU A 106 -29.59 32.25 -1.96
CA GLU A 106 -30.69 32.62 -1.06
C GLU A 106 -30.85 31.62 0.09
N SER A 107 -30.65 30.33 -0.20
CA SER A 107 -30.64 29.29 0.83
C SER A 107 -29.50 29.50 1.84
N ILE A 108 -28.30 29.82 1.36
CA ILE A 108 -27.13 30.09 2.21
C ILE A 108 -27.38 31.31 3.10
N ASP A 109 -27.95 32.38 2.56
CA ASP A 109 -28.22 33.60 3.33
C ASP A 109 -29.25 33.37 4.45
N ILE A 110 -30.33 32.63 4.17
CA ILE A 110 -31.30 32.24 5.20
C ILE A 110 -30.61 31.40 6.29
N LEU A 111 -29.79 30.42 5.91
CA LEU A 111 -29.12 29.55 6.88
C LEU A 111 -28.08 30.31 7.73
N LYS A 112 -27.39 31.30 7.16
CA LYS A 112 -26.51 32.21 7.90
C LYS A 112 -27.29 33.04 8.92
N ASP A 113 -28.42 33.63 8.53
CA ASP A 113 -29.30 34.37 9.44
C ASP A 113 -29.75 33.50 10.63
N MET A 114 -30.13 32.26 10.35
CA MET A 114 -30.53 31.29 11.37
C MET A 114 -29.42 30.93 12.35
N ILE A 115 -28.15 30.92 11.91
CA ILE A 115 -26.99 30.70 12.81
C ILE A 115 -26.89 31.81 13.85
N PHE A 116 -26.92 33.07 13.41
CA PHE A 116 -26.77 34.23 14.31
C PHE A 116 -27.96 34.39 15.26
N GLN A 117 -29.14 33.91 14.88
CA GLN A 117 -30.33 33.90 15.73
C GLN A 117 -30.42 32.68 16.66
N SER A 118 -29.45 31.75 16.60
CA SER A 118 -29.47 30.48 17.35
C SER A 118 -30.71 29.62 17.06
N GLU A 119 -31.22 29.67 15.81
CA GLU A 119 -32.40 28.94 15.34
C GLU A 119 -32.05 27.72 14.49
N ILE A 120 -30.79 27.56 14.10
CA ILE A 120 -30.35 26.49 13.21
C ILE A 120 -30.40 25.11 13.88
N GLU A 121 -31.00 24.14 13.19
CA GLU A 121 -31.08 22.74 13.62
C GLU A 121 -30.05 21.89 12.84
N ASP A 122 -29.87 20.63 13.25
CA ASP A 122 -28.92 19.68 12.63
C ASP A 122 -29.07 19.60 11.09
N GLU A 123 -30.30 19.67 10.59
CA GLU A 123 -30.59 19.65 9.15
C GLU A 123 -30.08 20.90 8.43
N GLY A 124 -30.20 22.08 9.06
CA GLY A 124 -29.74 23.34 8.51
C GLY A 124 -28.23 23.37 8.33
N TRP A 125 -27.48 22.82 9.29
CA TRP A 125 -26.03 22.66 9.20
C TRP A 125 -25.60 21.83 7.99
N GLU A 126 -26.30 20.72 7.71
CA GLU A 126 -26.02 19.89 6.53
C GLU A 126 -26.37 20.58 5.21
N LEU A 127 -27.51 21.29 5.17
CA LEU A 127 -27.91 22.09 4.02
C LEU A 127 -26.89 23.19 3.74
N LEU A 128 -26.39 23.86 4.77
CA LEU A 128 -25.39 24.93 4.64
C LEU A 128 -24.08 24.38 4.05
N SER A 129 -23.54 23.31 4.63
CA SER A 129 -22.31 22.67 4.13
C SER A 129 -22.45 22.24 2.66
N ARG A 130 -23.62 21.69 2.28
CA ARG A 130 -23.91 21.30 0.90
C ARG A 130 -24.02 22.51 -0.04
N GLY A 131 -24.71 23.56 0.38
CA GLY A 131 -24.87 24.80 -0.39
C GLY A 131 -23.52 25.47 -0.65
N LEU A 132 -22.71 25.63 0.40
CA LEU A 132 -21.37 26.21 0.31
C LEU A 132 -20.48 25.46 -0.68
N LYS A 133 -20.46 24.11 -0.63
CA LYS A 133 -19.67 23.27 -1.54
C LYS A 133 -20.14 23.32 -3.00
N LYS A 134 -21.42 23.56 -3.24
CA LYS A 134 -21.95 23.74 -4.60
C LYS A 134 -21.58 25.11 -5.17
N GLN A 135 -21.64 26.15 -4.33
CA GLN A 135 -21.51 27.53 -4.77
C GLN A 135 -20.05 28.03 -4.81
N PHE A 136 -19.22 27.56 -3.90
CA PHE A 136 -17.87 28.08 -3.71
C PHE A 136 -16.80 27.00 -3.87
N LYS A 137 -15.59 27.43 -4.29
CA LYS A 137 -14.40 26.60 -4.22
C LYS A 137 -14.04 26.30 -2.75
N GLN A 138 -13.40 25.15 -2.53
CA GLN A 138 -13.07 24.63 -1.21
C GLN A 138 -12.34 25.65 -0.31
N ASP A 139 -11.37 26.40 -0.83
CA ASP A 139 -10.64 27.43 -0.06
C ASP A 139 -11.55 28.50 0.56
N ARG A 140 -12.60 28.92 -0.17
CA ARG A 140 -13.59 29.87 0.34
C ARG A 140 -14.50 29.23 1.38
N VAL A 141 -14.83 27.95 1.19
CA VAL A 141 -15.62 27.18 2.17
C VAL A 141 -14.84 27.04 3.48
N ASP A 142 -13.54 26.74 3.40
CA ASP A 142 -12.70 26.60 4.59
C ASP A 142 -12.48 27.94 5.30
N LEU A 143 -12.34 29.04 4.56
CA LEU A 143 -12.30 30.38 5.16
C LEU A 143 -13.59 30.69 5.94
N PHE A 144 -14.77 30.37 5.38
CA PHE A 144 -16.04 30.57 6.06
C PHE A 144 -16.11 29.80 7.39
N TRP A 145 -15.67 28.54 7.42
CA TRP A 145 -15.67 27.75 8.66
C TRP A 145 -14.69 28.28 9.71
N LYS A 146 -13.52 28.79 9.28
CA LYS A 146 -12.54 29.44 10.18
C LYS A 146 -13.13 30.70 10.82
N GLU A 147 -13.70 31.59 10.03
CA GLU A 147 -14.34 32.82 10.52
C GLU A 147 -15.47 32.50 11.50
N LEU A 148 -16.27 31.47 11.20
CA LEU A 148 -17.35 31.05 12.09
C LEU A 148 -16.83 30.43 13.39
N ALA A 149 -15.72 29.69 13.35
CA ALA A 149 -15.10 29.09 14.54
C ALA A 149 -14.45 30.13 15.48
N GLU A 150 -14.11 31.32 14.98
CA GLU A 150 -13.61 32.45 15.77
C GLU A 150 -14.74 33.28 16.41
N SER A 151 -15.99 33.06 16.01
CA SER A 151 -17.16 33.72 16.58
C SER A 151 -17.64 33.07 17.89
N ASP A 152 -18.59 33.71 18.58
CA ASP A 152 -19.21 33.18 19.82
C ASP A 152 -20.15 31.97 19.58
N VAL A 153 -20.26 31.48 18.34
CA VAL A 153 -21.13 30.34 17.98
C VAL A 153 -20.42 29.01 18.25
N SER A 154 -20.99 28.19 19.13
CA SER A 154 -20.49 26.83 19.40
C SER A 154 -21.41 25.78 18.78
N SER A 155 -20.85 24.91 17.92
CA SER A 155 -21.56 23.76 17.35
C SER A 155 -20.58 22.63 17.05
N PRO A 156 -20.92 21.36 17.36
CA PRO A 156 -20.13 20.21 16.95
C PRO A 156 -19.87 20.14 15.44
N HIS A 157 -20.78 20.70 14.62
CA HIS A 157 -20.56 20.72 13.18
C HIS A 157 -19.38 21.61 12.79
N ILE A 158 -19.23 22.76 13.46
CA ILE A 158 -18.10 23.67 13.26
C ILE A 158 -16.81 22.96 13.65
N ASP A 159 -16.79 22.30 14.81
CA ASP A 159 -15.61 21.55 15.24
C ASP A 159 -15.27 20.39 14.27
N ILE A 160 -16.25 19.70 13.70
CA ILE A 160 -16.02 18.64 12.69
C ILE A 160 -15.41 19.21 11.40
N GLU A 161 -15.91 20.34 10.88
CA GLU A 161 -15.33 20.97 9.68
C GLU A 161 -13.95 21.57 10.00
N MET A 162 -13.74 22.09 11.21
CA MET A 162 -12.43 22.55 11.67
C MET A 162 -11.43 21.40 11.85
N ILE A 163 -11.86 20.21 12.30
CA ILE A 163 -10.99 19.02 12.35
C ILE A 163 -10.48 18.67 10.96
N ARG A 164 -11.35 18.73 9.93
CA ARG A 164 -10.91 18.55 8.53
C ARG A 164 -9.81 19.54 8.18
N ILE A 165 -10.05 20.83 8.44
CA ILE A 165 -9.13 21.92 8.13
C ILE A 165 -7.80 21.77 8.89
N ASP A 166 -7.87 21.44 10.17
CA ASP A 166 -6.70 21.26 11.04
C ASP A 166 -5.85 20.06 10.56
N LEU A 167 -6.48 18.95 10.16
CA LEU A 167 -5.78 17.79 9.58
C LEU A 167 -5.11 18.13 8.24
N GLN A 168 -5.81 18.82 7.34
CA GLN A 168 -5.25 19.28 6.06
C GLN A 168 -4.06 20.24 6.25
N ALA A 169 -4.11 21.08 7.30
CA ALA A 169 -3.02 21.96 7.68
C ALA A 169 -1.90 21.24 8.47
N SER A 170 -2.02 19.94 8.76
CA SER A 170 -1.12 19.16 9.63
C SER A 170 -1.02 19.69 11.08
N GLU A 171 -2.04 20.41 11.55
CA GLU A 171 -2.17 20.95 12.92
C GLU A 171 -2.73 19.88 13.88
N LEU A 172 -1.95 18.82 14.10
CA LEU A 172 -2.42 17.61 14.81
C LEU A 172 -2.89 17.86 16.25
N THR A 173 -2.29 18.82 16.96
CA THR A 173 -2.69 19.15 18.34
C THR A 173 -4.05 19.85 18.37
N ALA A 174 -4.31 20.77 17.43
CA ALA A 174 -5.60 21.44 17.32
C ALA A 174 -6.69 20.43 16.95
N ALA A 175 -6.42 19.57 15.96
CA ALA A 175 -7.30 18.48 15.58
C ALA A 175 -7.60 17.55 16.77
N ALA A 176 -6.58 17.13 17.53
CA ALA A 176 -6.76 16.27 18.71
C ALA A 176 -7.63 16.93 19.79
N HIS A 177 -7.40 18.21 20.09
CA HIS A 177 -8.23 18.95 21.06
C HIS A 177 -9.67 19.08 20.61
N ARG A 178 -9.93 19.32 19.31
CA ARG A 178 -11.29 19.38 18.77
C ARG A 178 -11.96 18.01 18.72
N ILE A 179 -11.23 16.95 18.34
CA ILE A 179 -11.72 15.57 18.40
C ILE A 179 -12.12 15.26 19.84
N GLN A 180 -11.24 15.54 20.81
CA GLN A 180 -11.53 15.36 22.23
C GLN A 180 -12.73 16.18 22.69
N ARG A 181 -12.88 17.42 22.23
CA ARG A 181 -14.05 18.26 22.53
C ARG A 181 -15.34 17.65 22.00
N VAL A 182 -15.35 17.23 20.74
CA VAL A 182 -16.49 16.57 20.10
C VAL A 182 -16.81 15.22 20.77
N THR A 183 -15.81 14.50 21.28
CA THR A 183 -16.03 13.19 21.95
C THR A 183 -16.35 13.31 23.44
N MET A 184 -15.78 14.28 24.19
CA MET A 184 -16.01 14.50 25.63
C MET A 184 -17.30 15.28 25.94
N LEU A 185 -17.75 16.18 25.07
CA LEU A 185 -19.05 16.85 25.22
C LEU A 185 -20.24 15.85 25.20
N ALA A 186 -19.99 14.57 24.93
CA ALA A 186 -20.96 13.49 24.91
C ALA A 186 -21.40 12.98 26.30
N ASP A 187 -20.70 13.35 27.39
CA ASP A 187 -21.09 12.91 28.74
C ASP A 187 -22.17 13.81 29.38
N ASP A 188 -22.33 15.07 28.94
CA ASP A 188 -23.30 16.01 29.52
C ASP A 188 -24.44 16.41 28.57
N ILE A 189 -24.28 16.21 27.25
CA ILE A 189 -25.32 16.51 26.26
C ILE A 189 -25.32 15.38 25.25
N GLN A 190 -26.50 14.81 24.97
CA GLN A 190 -26.74 13.87 23.88
C GLN A 190 -26.33 14.47 22.53
N LEU A 191 -25.04 14.39 22.20
CA LEU A 191 -24.57 14.39 20.83
C LEU A 191 -25.16 13.13 20.19
N SER A 192 -26.05 13.31 19.21
CA SER A 192 -26.65 12.19 18.49
C SER A 192 -25.52 11.34 17.88
N ASP A 193 -25.64 10.01 17.95
CA ASP A 193 -24.68 9.06 17.35
C ASP A 193 -24.35 9.38 15.87
N LYS A 194 -25.25 10.11 15.21
CA LYS A 194 -25.11 10.71 13.88
C LYS A 194 -23.88 11.63 13.74
N TRP A 195 -23.58 12.48 14.72
CA TRP A 195 -22.43 13.39 14.68
C TRP A 195 -21.10 12.67 14.85
N LYS A 196 -21.06 11.64 15.70
CA LYS A 196 -19.89 10.76 15.82
C LYS A 196 -19.61 10.03 14.50
N LEU A 197 -20.65 9.53 13.82
CA LEU A 197 -20.50 8.94 12.49
C LEU A 197 -20.02 9.96 11.44
N LYS A 198 -20.46 11.22 11.52
CA LYS A 198 -19.97 12.28 10.63
C LYS A 198 -18.49 12.57 10.86
N LEU A 199 -18.07 12.71 12.11
CA LEU A 199 -16.66 12.84 12.49
C LEU A 199 -15.84 11.65 11.96
N VAL A 200 -16.32 10.42 12.15
CA VAL A 200 -15.69 9.21 11.63
C VAL A 200 -15.52 9.26 10.11
N ASN A 201 -16.52 9.72 9.35
CA ASN A 201 -16.37 9.87 7.90
C ASN A 201 -15.36 10.97 7.52
N VAL A 202 -15.32 12.10 8.23
CA VAL A 202 -14.29 13.13 8.01
C VAL A 202 -12.89 12.59 8.30
N LEU A 203 -12.71 11.84 9.39
CA LEU A 203 -11.44 11.19 9.69
C LEU A 203 -11.02 10.20 8.61
N LEU A 204 -11.97 9.46 8.02
CA LEU A 204 -11.66 8.57 6.89
C LEU A 204 -11.28 9.33 5.62
N ASP A 205 -11.98 10.43 5.31
CA ASP A 205 -11.70 11.26 4.15
C ASP A 205 -10.31 11.93 4.27
N GLU A 206 -9.89 12.26 5.49
CA GLU A 206 -8.57 12.81 5.84
C GLU A 206 -7.52 11.74 6.23
N ASN A 207 -7.74 10.48 5.82
CA ASN A 207 -6.79 9.36 5.97
C ASN A 207 -6.34 9.04 7.42
N ALA A 208 -7.25 9.19 8.40
CA ALA A 208 -7.08 8.86 9.81
C ALA A 208 -7.97 7.66 10.28
N PRO A 209 -7.84 6.46 9.66
CA PRO A 209 -8.75 5.33 9.91
C PRO A 209 -8.62 4.69 11.30
N LEU A 210 -7.47 4.82 11.97
CA LEU A 210 -7.28 4.31 13.34
C LEU A 210 -8.15 5.04 14.37
N ILE A 211 -8.14 6.38 14.31
CA ILE A 211 -8.97 7.22 15.19
C ILE A 211 -10.45 6.99 14.87
N ALA A 212 -10.78 6.89 13.59
CA ALA A 212 -12.13 6.53 13.14
C ALA A 212 -12.60 5.19 13.74
N ASN A 213 -11.72 4.17 13.75
CA ASN A 213 -11.99 2.86 14.34
C ASN A 213 -12.17 2.89 15.87
N GLN A 214 -11.45 3.76 16.57
CA GLN A 214 -11.64 3.93 18.02
C GLN A 214 -12.98 4.59 18.34
N ILE A 215 -13.36 5.63 17.58
CA ILE A 215 -14.60 6.36 17.81
C ILE A 215 -15.83 5.49 17.48
N ILE A 216 -15.79 4.70 16.40
CA ILE A 216 -16.95 3.89 16.00
C ILE A 216 -17.30 2.80 17.04
N GLN A 217 -16.32 2.29 17.80
CA GLN A 217 -16.55 1.29 18.85
C GLN A 217 -17.47 1.77 19.98
N GLY A 218 -17.56 3.10 20.17
CA GLY A 218 -18.47 3.72 21.14
C GLY A 218 -19.85 4.08 20.58
N ILE A 219 -20.16 3.70 19.33
CA ILE A 219 -21.42 4.00 18.66
C ILE A 219 -22.29 2.73 18.62
N PRO A 220 -23.58 2.78 19.02
CA PRO A 220 -24.47 1.62 18.93
C PRO A 220 -24.66 1.13 17.49
N GLU A 221 -24.60 -0.19 17.28
CA GLU A 221 -24.70 -0.79 15.94
C GLU A 221 -26.03 -0.49 15.22
N LYS A 222 -27.10 -0.28 15.98
CA LYS A 222 -28.43 0.11 15.47
C LYS A 222 -28.49 1.51 14.85
N THR A 223 -27.41 2.29 14.95
CA THR A 223 -27.37 3.66 14.42
C THR A 223 -27.43 3.63 12.89
N PRO A 224 -28.29 4.45 12.24
CA PRO A 224 -28.31 4.56 10.79
C PRO A 224 -26.92 4.86 10.22
N GLU A 225 -26.55 4.24 9.09
CA GLU A 225 -25.22 4.34 8.45
C GLU A 225 -24.04 3.70 9.20
N TYR A 226 -24.25 3.11 10.40
CA TYR A 226 -23.17 2.46 11.17
C TYR A 226 -22.46 1.38 10.34
N THR A 227 -23.21 0.41 9.82
CA THR A 227 -22.67 -0.74 9.08
C THR A 227 -21.85 -0.32 7.87
N LYS A 228 -22.38 0.61 7.07
CA LYS A 228 -21.67 1.19 5.92
C LYS A 228 -20.38 1.89 6.33
N THR A 229 -20.41 2.63 7.43
CA THR A 229 -19.22 3.33 7.95
C THR A 229 -18.18 2.33 8.47
N LEU A 230 -18.61 1.27 9.17
CA LEU A 230 -17.74 0.18 9.61
C LEU A 230 -17.05 -0.53 8.43
N ILE A 231 -17.78 -0.81 7.35
CA ILE A 231 -17.21 -1.39 6.12
C ILE A 231 -16.12 -0.46 5.55
N LYS A 232 -16.36 0.86 5.51
CA LYS A 232 -15.35 1.83 5.06
C LYS A 232 -14.11 1.83 5.94
N ILE A 233 -14.26 1.76 7.26
CA ILE A 233 -13.13 1.72 8.22
C ILE A 233 -12.29 0.46 7.99
N LYS A 234 -12.91 -0.72 7.99
CA LYS A 234 -12.21 -1.98 7.75
C LYS A 234 -11.46 -1.98 6.42
N ARG A 235 -12.12 -1.52 5.35
CA ARG A 235 -11.51 -1.31 4.03
C ARG A 235 -10.34 -0.33 4.06
N ALA A 236 -10.42 0.76 4.82
CA ALA A 236 -9.34 1.76 4.95
C ALA A 236 -8.14 1.20 5.76
N LEU A 237 -8.40 0.36 6.75
CA LEU A 237 -7.36 -0.35 7.52
C LEU A 237 -6.72 -1.51 6.75
N GLY A 238 -7.29 -1.95 5.62
CA GLY A 238 -6.80 -3.08 4.84
C GLY A 238 -7.33 -4.44 5.31
N ASP A 239 -8.39 -4.46 6.14
CA ASP A 239 -9.18 -5.64 6.48
C ASP A 239 -10.32 -5.80 5.46
N ASN A 240 -9.97 -6.22 4.24
CA ASN A 240 -10.95 -6.33 3.16
C ASN A 240 -11.89 -7.53 3.37
N ASP A 241 -11.41 -8.65 3.90
CA ASP A 241 -12.21 -9.86 4.15
C ASP A 241 -13.26 -9.60 5.23
N GLY A 242 -12.85 -9.04 6.37
CA GLY A 242 -13.77 -8.65 7.44
C GLY A 242 -14.76 -7.56 7.00
N ALA A 243 -14.37 -6.68 6.06
CA ALA A 243 -15.27 -5.72 5.45
C ALA A 243 -16.33 -6.41 4.56
N MET A 244 -15.95 -7.46 3.83
CA MET A 244 -16.85 -8.18 2.92
C MET A 244 -17.86 -9.02 3.69
N GLU A 245 -17.40 -9.74 4.73
CA GLU A 245 -18.29 -10.47 5.64
C GLU A 245 -19.36 -9.55 6.24
N THR A 246 -18.94 -8.35 6.68
CA THR A 246 -19.86 -7.34 7.22
C THR A 246 -20.87 -6.85 6.18
N ALA A 247 -20.43 -6.66 4.93
CA ALA A 247 -21.30 -6.23 3.85
C ALA A 247 -22.33 -7.30 3.46
N LEU A 248 -21.90 -8.56 3.33
CA LEU A 248 -22.77 -9.69 2.97
C LEU A 248 -23.81 -9.97 4.05
N ALA A 249 -23.42 -9.94 5.33
CA ALA A 249 -24.35 -10.10 6.44
C ALA A 249 -25.48 -9.05 6.40
N ALA A 250 -25.11 -7.79 6.16
CA ALA A 250 -26.07 -6.69 6.11
C ALA A 250 -27.02 -6.75 4.90
N LEU A 251 -26.51 -7.14 3.73
CA LEU A 251 -27.33 -7.30 2.51
C LEU A 251 -28.29 -8.50 2.60
N GLY A 252 -27.97 -9.51 3.40
CA GLY A 252 -28.86 -10.66 3.65
C GLY A 252 -30.12 -10.31 4.46
N GLU A 253 -30.06 -9.27 5.29
CA GLU A 253 -31.20 -8.86 6.13
C GLU A 253 -32.13 -7.86 5.43
N LYS A 254 -31.58 -6.93 4.65
CA LYS A 254 -32.34 -5.87 3.96
C LYS A 254 -31.56 -5.29 2.78
N THR A 255 -32.28 -4.93 1.72
CA THR A 255 -31.72 -4.13 0.62
C THR A 255 -31.39 -2.70 1.09
N ASP A 256 -30.10 -2.39 1.18
CA ASP A 256 -29.59 -1.06 1.48
C ASP A 256 -28.61 -0.62 0.38
N HIS A 257 -28.96 0.42 -0.37
CA HIS A 257 -28.11 0.94 -1.45
C HIS A 257 -26.76 1.47 -0.96
N GLY A 258 -26.70 2.04 0.24
CA GLY A 258 -25.47 2.56 0.82
C GLY A 258 -24.48 1.45 1.12
N VAL A 259 -24.97 0.34 1.68
CA VAL A 259 -24.18 -0.88 1.90
C VAL A 259 -23.79 -1.52 0.56
N MET A 260 -24.71 -1.59 -0.41
CA MET A 260 -24.42 -2.13 -1.74
C MET A 260 -23.32 -1.32 -2.48
N PHE A 261 -23.29 0.01 -2.35
CA PHE A 261 -22.18 0.82 -2.85
C PHE A 261 -20.86 0.56 -2.13
N ALA A 262 -20.89 0.25 -0.83
CA ALA A 262 -19.70 -0.12 -0.08
C ALA A 262 -19.18 -1.49 -0.53
N ALA A 263 -20.08 -2.48 -0.70
CA ALA A 263 -19.78 -3.80 -1.25
C ALA A 263 -19.22 -3.73 -2.67
N LEU A 264 -19.83 -2.94 -3.55
CA LEU A 264 -19.34 -2.64 -4.90
C LEU A 264 -17.89 -2.15 -4.90
N ARG A 265 -17.58 -1.15 -4.07
CA ARG A 265 -16.22 -0.59 -3.97
C ARG A 265 -15.23 -1.58 -3.38
N LEU A 266 -15.68 -2.44 -2.48
CA LEU A 266 -14.84 -3.48 -1.88
C LEU A 266 -14.55 -4.60 -2.89
N ALA A 267 -15.55 -5.05 -3.64
CA ALA A 267 -15.37 -6.01 -4.74
C ALA A 267 -14.37 -5.48 -5.79
N TRP A 268 -14.43 -4.18 -6.10
CA TRP A 268 -13.44 -3.54 -6.98
C TRP A 268 -12.03 -3.58 -6.39
N ASP A 269 -11.87 -3.29 -5.10
CA ASP A 269 -10.57 -3.34 -4.41
C ASP A 269 -9.99 -4.76 -4.31
N LEU A 270 -10.85 -5.78 -4.25
CA LEU A 270 -10.48 -7.19 -4.20
C LEU A 270 -10.20 -7.80 -5.59
N GLY A 271 -10.51 -7.07 -6.66
CA GLY A 271 -10.37 -7.60 -8.02
C GLY A 271 -11.55 -8.48 -8.49
N SER A 272 -12.62 -8.63 -7.68
CA SER A 272 -13.82 -9.42 -8.00
C SER A 272 -14.74 -8.72 -8.99
N MET A 273 -14.38 -8.69 -10.27
CA MET A 273 -15.07 -7.90 -11.29
C MET A 273 -16.53 -8.36 -11.54
N GLU A 274 -16.84 -9.65 -11.43
CA GLU A 274 -18.22 -10.15 -11.58
C GLU A 274 -19.14 -9.66 -10.46
N ASP A 275 -18.62 -9.59 -9.23
CA ASP A 275 -19.37 -9.02 -8.10
C ASP A 275 -19.62 -7.52 -8.32
N VAL A 276 -18.64 -6.80 -8.88
CA VAL A 276 -18.80 -5.38 -9.24
C VAL A 276 -19.93 -5.20 -10.26
N VAL A 277 -20.01 -6.06 -11.28
CA VAL A 277 -21.11 -6.03 -12.26
C VAL A 277 -22.44 -6.31 -11.56
N THR A 278 -22.51 -7.38 -10.78
CA THR A 278 -23.71 -7.79 -10.04
C THR A 278 -24.28 -6.66 -9.18
N TYR A 279 -23.46 -6.06 -8.32
CA TYR A 279 -23.89 -4.95 -7.47
C TYR A 279 -24.26 -3.70 -8.28
N SER A 280 -23.53 -3.42 -9.37
CA SER A 280 -23.85 -2.28 -10.23
C SER A 280 -25.21 -2.43 -10.90
N GLU A 281 -25.52 -3.63 -11.42
CA GLU A 281 -26.78 -3.90 -12.09
C GLU A 281 -27.97 -3.78 -11.13
N GLN A 282 -27.85 -4.33 -9.92
CA GLN A 282 -28.88 -4.15 -8.88
C GLN A 282 -29.12 -2.66 -8.56
N ILE A 283 -28.05 -1.86 -8.44
CA ILE A 283 -28.19 -0.41 -8.24
C ILE A 283 -28.87 0.27 -9.44
N ILE A 284 -28.52 -0.11 -10.67
CA ILE A 284 -29.05 0.51 -11.89
C ILE A 284 -30.53 0.19 -12.10
N VAL A 285 -30.96 -1.04 -11.79
CA VAL A 285 -32.37 -1.44 -11.85
C VAL A 285 -33.23 -0.50 -10.99
N ASP A 286 -32.79 -0.22 -9.77
CA ASP A 286 -33.51 0.65 -8.84
C ASP A 286 -33.29 2.15 -9.13
N LYS A 287 -32.13 2.52 -9.68
CA LYS A 287 -31.73 3.91 -9.95
C LYS A 287 -31.09 4.05 -11.35
N PRO A 288 -31.89 4.07 -12.43
CA PRO A 288 -31.38 4.01 -13.82
C PRO A 288 -30.49 5.19 -14.25
N ARG A 289 -30.52 6.31 -13.53
CA ARG A 289 -29.68 7.49 -13.84
C ARG A 289 -28.40 7.57 -13.01
N GLN A 290 -28.07 6.51 -12.26
CA GLN A 290 -26.94 6.53 -11.33
C GLN A 290 -25.59 6.31 -12.04
N ARG A 291 -25.00 7.40 -12.53
CA ARG A 291 -23.73 7.41 -13.30
C ARG A 291 -22.59 6.62 -12.66
N VAL A 292 -22.47 6.62 -11.33
CA VAL A 292 -21.40 5.90 -10.63
C VAL A 292 -21.51 4.39 -10.87
N ALA A 293 -22.72 3.82 -10.79
CA ALA A 293 -22.94 2.39 -11.00
C ALA A 293 -22.69 2.01 -12.48
N HIS A 294 -23.15 2.82 -13.44
CA HIS A 294 -22.83 2.60 -14.86
C HIS A 294 -21.32 2.61 -15.11
N ARG A 295 -20.58 3.56 -14.52
CA ARG A 295 -19.12 3.63 -14.64
C ARG A 295 -18.43 2.37 -14.11
N PHE A 296 -18.83 1.88 -12.93
CA PHE A 296 -18.26 0.65 -12.35
C PHE A 296 -18.60 -0.58 -13.19
N ARG A 297 -19.86 -0.73 -13.62
CA ARG A 297 -20.31 -1.81 -14.51
C ARG A 297 -19.47 -1.87 -15.79
N LEU A 298 -19.38 -0.77 -16.52
CA LEU A 298 -18.64 -0.72 -17.79
C LEU A 298 -17.16 -1.02 -17.60
N ARG A 299 -16.52 -0.45 -16.57
CA ARG A 299 -15.09 -0.72 -16.29
C ARG A 299 -14.84 -2.16 -15.88
N ALA A 300 -15.74 -2.77 -15.10
CA ALA A 300 -15.63 -4.15 -14.69
C ALA A 300 -15.79 -5.09 -15.89
N LEU A 301 -16.79 -4.85 -16.76
CA LEU A 301 -16.98 -5.61 -17.99
C LEU A 301 -15.77 -5.51 -18.94
N VAL A 302 -15.18 -4.32 -19.09
CA VAL A 302 -13.92 -4.15 -19.86
C VAL A 302 -12.79 -5.00 -19.25
N LYS A 303 -12.69 -5.12 -17.93
CA LYS A 303 -11.68 -5.97 -17.27
C LYS A 303 -11.95 -7.46 -17.43
N ILE A 304 -13.23 -7.87 -17.44
CA ILE A 304 -13.67 -9.25 -17.70
C ILE A 304 -13.35 -9.60 -19.16
N GLY A 305 -13.58 -8.67 -20.07
CA GLY A 305 -13.30 -8.85 -21.50
C GLY A 305 -14.42 -9.50 -22.31
N ASP A 306 -15.64 -9.54 -21.78
CA ASP A 306 -16.82 -10.04 -22.49
C ASP A 306 -17.41 -8.94 -23.37
N VAL A 307 -17.07 -8.97 -24.65
CA VAL A 307 -17.44 -7.91 -25.61
C VAL A 307 -18.95 -7.79 -25.75
N GLU A 308 -19.67 -8.91 -25.89
CA GLU A 308 -21.13 -8.90 -26.06
C GLU A 308 -21.85 -8.25 -24.85
N ARG A 309 -21.42 -8.58 -23.62
CA ARG A 309 -21.94 -7.94 -22.41
C ARG A 309 -21.61 -6.45 -22.36
N ILE A 310 -20.43 -6.04 -22.83
CA ILE A 310 -20.07 -4.62 -22.87
C ILE A 310 -20.99 -3.86 -23.83
N GLU A 311 -21.18 -4.34 -25.06
CA GLU A 311 -22.04 -3.66 -26.05
C GLU A 311 -23.46 -3.49 -25.54
N SER A 312 -24.04 -4.56 -24.98
CA SER A 312 -25.36 -4.55 -24.35
C SER A 312 -25.43 -3.52 -23.21
N ALA A 313 -24.43 -3.51 -22.33
CA ALA A 313 -24.37 -2.58 -21.21
C ALA A 313 -24.18 -1.12 -21.64
N VAL A 314 -23.43 -0.85 -22.71
CA VAL A 314 -23.26 0.50 -23.28
C VAL A 314 -24.57 0.98 -23.87
N ASN A 315 -25.24 0.17 -24.70
CA ASN A 315 -26.50 0.55 -25.33
C ASN A 315 -27.56 0.90 -24.27
N ALA A 316 -27.75 0.05 -23.27
CA ALA A 316 -28.65 0.33 -22.14
C ALA A 316 -28.25 1.58 -21.33
N THR A 317 -26.94 1.89 -21.26
CA THR A 317 -26.46 3.10 -20.59
C THR A 317 -26.78 4.36 -21.41
N LEU A 318 -26.59 4.33 -22.72
CA LEU A 318 -26.87 5.48 -23.59
C LEU A 318 -28.36 5.74 -23.76
N GLU A 319 -29.22 4.71 -23.67
CA GLU A 319 -30.68 4.89 -23.61
C GLU A 319 -31.12 5.69 -22.37
N SER A 320 -30.47 5.45 -21.24
CA SER A 320 -30.80 6.11 -19.95
C SER A 320 -30.04 7.41 -19.72
N LEU A 321 -28.82 7.52 -20.27
CA LEU A 321 -27.88 8.62 -20.13
C LEU A 321 -27.21 8.92 -21.50
N PRO A 322 -27.89 9.60 -22.43
CA PRO A 322 -27.36 9.87 -23.77
C PRO A 322 -26.08 10.70 -23.81
N ASP A 323 -25.82 11.49 -22.77
CA ASP A 323 -24.65 12.36 -22.65
C ASP A 323 -23.47 11.69 -21.90
N PHE A 324 -23.54 10.38 -21.66
CA PHE A 324 -22.53 9.66 -20.88
C PHE A 324 -21.30 9.28 -21.71
N ILE A 325 -20.35 10.22 -21.81
CA ILE A 325 -19.11 10.13 -22.58
C ILE A 325 -18.33 8.84 -22.31
N GLU A 326 -18.28 8.34 -21.07
CA GLU A 326 -17.55 7.11 -20.76
C GLU A 326 -18.06 5.87 -21.50
N ALA A 327 -19.36 5.78 -21.82
CA ALA A 327 -19.89 4.68 -22.62
C ALA A 327 -19.35 4.74 -24.05
N HIS A 328 -19.33 5.93 -24.67
CA HIS A 328 -18.72 6.10 -25.99
C HIS A 328 -17.22 5.81 -26.00
N ARG A 329 -16.48 6.20 -24.95
CA ARG A 329 -15.04 5.88 -24.83
C ARG A 329 -14.78 4.38 -24.80
N VAL A 330 -15.62 3.61 -24.12
CA VAL A 330 -15.51 2.13 -24.09
C VAL A 330 -15.72 1.56 -25.49
N MET A 331 -16.70 2.06 -26.26
CA MET A 331 -16.93 1.59 -27.63
C MET A 331 -15.81 2.01 -28.59
N ILE A 332 -15.23 3.20 -28.41
CA ILE A 332 -14.02 3.61 -29.15
C ILE A 332 -12.89 2.60 -28.91
N ASP A 333 -12.64 2.22 -27.66
CA ASP A 333 -11.56 1.29 -27.33
C ASP A 333 -11.79 -0.11 -27.93
N ILE A 334 -13.02 -0.62 -27.84
CA ILE A 334 -13.40 -1.92 -28.45
C ILE A 334 -13.29 -1.86 -29.97
N GLY A 335 -13.86 -0.84 -30.59
CA GLY A 335 -13.82 -0.67 -32.05
C GLY A 335 -12.39 -0.55 -32.57
N PHE A 336 -11.52 0.13 -31.82
CA PHE A 336 -10.12 0.35 -32.19
C PHE A 336 -9.25 -0.89 -32.02
N HIS A 337 -9.49 -1.71 -30.99
CA HIS A 337 -8.59 -2.81 -30.61
C HIS A 337 -9.11 -4.22 -30.90
N GLU A 338 -10.43 -4.45 -30.92
CA GLU A 338 -11.03 -5.77 -31.12
C GLU A 338 -11.61 -5.92 -32.54
N PHE A 339 -12.33 -4.91 -33.01
CA PHE A 339 -13.02 -4.99 -34.30
C PHE A 339 -12.22 -4.43 -35.47
N GLU A 340 -11.29 -3.51 -35.20
CA GLU A 340 -10.63 -2.68 -36.23
C GLU A 340 -11.64 -1.99 -37.17
N ASP A 341 -12.82 -1.63 -36.65
CA ASP A 341 -13.87 -0.90 -37.39
C ASP A 341 -13.72 0.61 -37.19
N TRP A 342 -13.01 1.24 -38.12
CA TRP A 342 -12.72 2.67 -38.07
C TRP A 342 -13.97 3.54 -38.27
N SER A 343 -14.97 3.08 -39.03
CA SER A 343 -16.20 3.84 -39.26
C SER A 343 -17.04 3.89 -38.00
N PHE A 344 -17.11 2.75 -37.30
CA PHE A 344 -17.73 2.65 -35.98
C PHE A 344 -17.07 3.57 -34.95
N VAL A 345 -15.73 3.57 -34.87
CA VAL A 345 -14.97 4.46 -33.97
C VAL A 345 -15.23 5.94 -34.30
N ILE A 346 -15.28 6.32 -35.58
CA ILE A 346 -15.56 7.70 -36.02
C ILE A 346 -16.94 8.15 -35.52
N GLY A 347 -17.96 7.29 -35.59
CA GLY A 347 -19.31 7.60 -35.11
C GLY A 347 -19.31 7.99 -33.63
N HIS A 348 -18.66 7.18 -32.79
CA HIS A 348 -18.55 7.48 -31.37
C HIS A 348 -17.65 8.67 -31.04
N CYS A 349 -16.57 8.91 -31.80
CA CYS A 349 -15.76 10.11 -31.65
C CYS A 349 -16.58 11.38 -31.94
N LYS A 350 -17.41 11.37 -33.00
CA LYS A 350 -18.29 12.49 -33.33
C LYS A 350 -19.35 12.73 -32.25
N ALA A 351 -19.96 11.68 -31.72
CA ALA A 351 -20.92 11.79 -30.61
C ALA A 351 -20.29 12.45 -29.36
N ILE A 352 -19.05 12.09 -29.01
CA ILE A 352 -18.32 12.77 -27.93
C ILE A 352 -18.07 14.24 -28.29
N LEU A 353 -17.63 14.54 -29.51
CA LEU A 353 -17.32 15.91 -29.93
C LEU A 353 -18.56 16.82 -30.09
N GLU A 354 -19.76 16.24 -30.22
CA GLU A 354 -21.02 16.98 -30.14
C GLU A 354 -21.32 17.42 -28.69
N ILE A 355 -20.95 16.59 -27.71
CA ILE A 355 -21.13 16.88 -26.27
C ILE A 355 -20.00 17.77 -25.75
N GLU A 356 -18.75 17.44 -26.11
CA GLU A 356 -17.52 18.09 -25.67
C GLU A 356 -16.59 18.33 -26.89
N PRO A 357 -16.74 19.46 -27.61
CA PRO A 357 -16.01 19.74 -28.85
C PRO A 357 -14.48 19.80 -28.71
N THR A 358 -13.99 19.97 -27.48
CA THR A 358 -12.58 20.06 -27.13
C THR A 358 -12.00 18.74 -26.61
N ASP A 359 -12.75 17.63 -26.63
CA ASP A 359 -12.25 16.34 -26.13
C ASP A 359 -11.04 15.87 -26.96
N ARG A 360 -9.86 15.97 -26.33
CA ARG A 360 -8.57 15.59 -26.91
C ARG A 360 -8.56 14.13 -27.37
N ARG A 361 -9.11 13.22 -26.57
CA ARG A 361 -9.03 11.77 -26.82
C ARG A 361 -9.87 11.42 -28.05
N ALA A 362 -11.06 11.97 -28.17
CA ALA A 362 -11.92 11.80 -29.34
C ALA A 362 -11.26 12.36 -30.61
N LEU A 363 -10.62 13.55 -30.53
CA LEU A 363 -9.86 14.11 -31.67
C LEU A 363 -8.70 13.21 -32.10
N CYS A 364 -7.89 12.70 -31.15
CA CYS A 364 -6.78 11.81 -31.47
C CYS A 364 -7.27 10.50 -32.13
N HIS A 365 -8.29 9.85 -31.57
CA HIS A 365 -8.84 8.62 -32.17
C HIS A 365 -9.48 8.89 -33.53
N LEU A 366 -10.15 10.03 -33.71
CA LEU A 366 -10.71 10.44 -34.99
C LEU A 366 -9.62 10.59 -36.05
N ILE A 367 -8.48 11.22 -35.72
CA ILE A 367 -7.31 11.30 -36.62
C ILE A 367 -6.81 9.91 -37.00
N HIS A 368 -6.60 9.02 -36.02
CA HIS A 368 -6.14 7.65 -36.28
C HIS A 368 -7.11 6.86 -37.16
N SER A 369 -8.41 6.90 -36.88
CA SER A 369 -9.41 6.20 -37.66
C SER A 369 -9.50 6.73 -39.09
N GLN A 370 -9.45 8.06 -39.28
CA GLN A 370 -9.44 8.66 -40.62
C GLN A 370 -8.17 8.32 -41.41
N LEU A 371 -7.02 8.27 -40.72
CA LEU A 371 -5.76 7.83 -41.30
C LEU A 371 -5.83 6.37 -41.79
N ARG A 372 -6.43 5.47 -41.00
CA ARG A 372 -6.62 4.06 -41.39
C ARG A 372 -7.58 3.88 -42.57
N LEU A 373 -8.52 4.80 -42.76
CA LEU A 373 -9.41 4.85 -43.92
C LEU A 373 -8.80 5.54 -45.16
N GLY A 374 -7.60 6.12 -45.05
CA GLY A 374 -6.93 6.83 -46.15
C GLY A 374 -7.46 8.23 -46.45
N ASN A 375 -8.22 8.83 -45.52
CA ASN A 375 -8.84 10.15 -45.69
C ASN A 375 -7.85 11.28 -45.34
N PHE A 376 -6.75 11.39 -46.09
CA PHE A 376 -5.61 12.26 -45.74
C PHE A 376 -5.94 13.76 -45.66
N ASP A 377 -6.85 14.27 -46.49
CA ASP A 377 -7.27 15.67 -46.43
C ASP A 377 -7.96 15.99 -45.11
N GLU A 378 -8.83 15.09 -44.66
CA GLU A 378 -9.52 15.23 -43.37
C GLU A 378 -8.54 15.08 -42.20
N VAL A 379 -7.56 14.17 -42.31
CA VAL A 379 -6.48 14.02 -41.31
C VAL A 379 -5.71 15.34 -41.15
N ASN A 380 -5.32 16.00 -42.24
CA ASN A 380 -4.61 17.29 -42.18
C ASN A 380 -5.46 18.40 -41.51
N ASN A 381 -6.76 18.45 -41.83
CA ASN A 381 -7.69 19.39 -41.19
C ASN A 381 -7.81 19.12 -39.69
N LEU A 382 -7.94 17.85 -39.30
CA LEU A 382 -8.05 17.45 -37.90
C LEU A 382 -6.75 17.67 -37.11
N ILE A 383 -5.57 17.46 -37.72
CA ILE A 383 -4.27 17.81 -37.12
C ILE A 383 -4.19 19.31 -36.86
N SER A 384 -4.59 20.14 -37.83
CA SER A 384 -4.59 21.59 -37.69
C SER A 384 -5.55 22.04 -36.58
N LYS A 385 -6.78 21.52 -36.59
CA LYS A 385 -7.81 21.80 -35.57
C LYS A 385 -7.38 21.35 -34.18
N SER A 386 -6.86 20.13 -34.05
CA SER A 386 -6.41 19.61 -32.75
C SER A 386 -5.20 20.37 -32.21
N THR A 387 -4.27 20.79 -33.07
CA THR A 387 -3.13 21.65 -32.69
C THR A 387 -3.60 23.04 -32.25
N GLU A 388 -4.63 23.60 -32.87
CA GLU A 388 -5.23 24.89 -32.47
C GLU A 388 -5.92 24.80 -31.10
N ILE A 389 -6.70 23.74 -30.87
CA ILE A 389 -7.41 23.53 -29.60
C ILE A 389 -6.44 23.18 -28.47
N HIS A 390 -5.43 22.36 -28.75
CA HIS A 390 -4.47 21.82 -27.79
C HIS A 390 -3.02 22.10 -28.22
N PRO A 391 -2.57 23.37 -28.21
CA PRO A 391 -1.26 23.76 -28.76
C PRO A 391 -0.09 23.11 -28.03
N ASP A 392 -0.20 22.92 -26.71
CA ASP A 392 0.89 22.42 -25.85
C ASP A 392 0.60 21.01 -25.31
N ASN A 393 0.10 20.12 -26.17
CA ASN A 393 -0.26 18.76 -25.76
C ASN A 393 0.58 17.66 -26.44
N ASP A 394 1.28 16.87 -25.63
CA ASP A 394 2.16 15.78 -26.08
C ASP A 394 1.44 14.72 -26.92
N GLU A 395 0.24 14.31 -26.50
CA GLU A 395 -0.54 13.27 -27.20
C GLU A 395 -0.97 13.75 -28.58
N VAL A 396 -1.29 15.04 -28.74
CA VAL A 396 -1.64 15.62 -30.04
C VAL A 396 -0.43 15.64 -30.97
N ASP A 397 0.76 15.97 -30.47
CA ASP A 397 1.97 15.94 -31.28
C ASP A 397 2.41 14.52 -31.63
N LEU A 398 2.26 13.53 -30.75
CA LEU A 398 2.51 12.13 -31.09
C LEU A 398 1.48 11.59 -32.11
N THR A 399 0.20 11.94 -31.97
CA THR A 399 -0.83 11.53 -32.95
C THR A 399 -0.53 12.14 -34.32
N SER A 400 -0.11 13.41 -34.34
CA SER A 400 0.31 14.08 -35.57
C SER A 400 1.57 13.43 -36.16
N ALA A 401 2.55 13.07 -35.32
CA ALA A 401 3.76 12.38 -35.75
C ALA A 401 3.43 11.03 -36.43
N GLN A 402 2.54 10.23 -35.83
CA GLN A 402 2.08 8.97 -36.43
C GLN A 402 1.41 9.19 -37.79
N ALA A 403 0.57 10.22 -37.91
CA ALA A 403 -0.10 10.54 -39.17
C ALA A 403 0.90 10.97 -40.25
N PHE A 404 1.83 11.87 -39.92
CA PHE A 404 2.89 12.31 -40.84
C PHE A 404 3.82 11.18 -41.27
N TRP A 405 4.10 10.22 -40.38
CA TRP A 405 4.86 9.01 -40.68
C TRP A 405 4.12 8.15 -41.71
N LYS A 406 2.84 7.84 -41.49
CA LYS A 406 2.03 7.03 -42.41
C LYS A 406 1.72 7.71 -43.74
N MET A 407 1.73 9.04 -43.77
CA MET A 407 1.56 9.83 -44.99
C MET A 407 2.88 10.09 -45.72
N GLU A 408 4.02 9.58 -45.22
CA GLU A 408 5.35 9.74 -45.80
C GLU A 408 5.75 11.22 -46.05
N SER A 409 5.26 12.12 -45.19
CA SER A 409 5.48 13.57 -45.31
C SER A 409 6.86 14.04 -44.82
N GLY A 410 7.51 13.26 -43.96
CA GLY A 410 8.81 13.60 -43.33
C GLY A 410 8.74 14.51 -42.10
N ASP A 411 7.55 14.98 -41.71
CA ASP A 411 7.38 15.92 -40.59
C ASP A 411 7.22 15.24 -39.20
N HIS A 412 7.23 13.91 -39.15
CA HIS A 412 7.00 13.15 -37.91
C HIS A 412 8.06 13.41 -36.84
N ILE A 413 9.34 13.48 -37.21
CA ILE A 413 10.43 13.79 -36.27
C ILE A 413 10.29 15.22 -35.73
N GLN A 414 9.86 16.18 -36.55
CA GLN A 414 9.67 17.57 -36.11
C GLN A 414 8.57 17.67 -35.05
N ARG A 415 7.49 16.88 -35.18
CA ARG A 415 6.43 16.80 -34.17
C ARG A 415 6.92 16.18 -32.86
N ILE A 416 7.73 15.13 -32.92
CA ILE A 416 8.37 14.55 -31.72
C ILE A 416 9.30 15.58 -31.07
N ASN A 417 10.11 16.29 -31.85
CA ASN A 417 11.00 17.33 -31.34
C ASN A 417 10.25 18.53 -30.75
N ARG A 418 9.08 18.89 -31.30
CA ARG A 418 8.18 19.89 -30.71
C ARG A 418 7.70 19.45 -29.32
N MET A 419 7.37 18.17 -29.16
CA MET A 419 7.04 17.59 -27.85
C MET A 419 8.24 17.64 -26.90
N LEU A 420 9.41 17.19 -27.34
CA LEU A 420 10.63 17.19 -26.52
C LEU A 420 11.04 18.60 -26.07
N ALA A 421 10.92 19.59 -26.96
CA ALA A 421 11.24 20.99 -26.67
C ALA A 421 10.38 21.58 -25.55
N ARG A 422 9.10 21.18 -25.45
CA ARG A 422 8.20 21.60 -24.33
C ARG A 422 8.67 21.08 -22.98
N HIS A 423 9.45 19.99 -22.98
CA HIS A 423 10.11 19.42 -21.80
C HIS A 423 11.58 19.85 -21.67
N GLU A 424 12.01 20.85 -22.45
CA GLU A 424 13.40 21.35 -22.54
C GLU A 424 14.43 20.25 -22.85
N LEU A 425 14.01 19.22 -23.59
CA LEU A 425 14.88 18.17 -24.07
C LEU A 425 15.46 18.54 -25.44
N THR A 426 16.72 18.14 -25.65
CA THR A 426 17.42 18.31 -26.92
C THR A 426 16.72 17.52 -28.03
N SER A 427 16.70 18.07 -29.24
CA SER A 427 16.10 17.39 -30.39
C SER A 427 16.79 16.06 -30.70
N ILE A 428 15.99 15.09 -31.14
CA ILE A 428 16.43 13.81 -31.67
C ILE A 428 16.46 13.83 -33.21
N HIS A 429 17.19 12.89 -33.78
CA HIS A 429 17.17 12.59 -35.21
C HIS A 429 17.26 11.07 -35.46
N SER A 430 16.84 10.63 -36.65
CA SER A 430 16.99 9.25 -37.10
C SER A 430 18.21 9.12 -38.00
N VAL A 431 18.96 8.02 -37.85
CA VAL A 431 20.07 7.66 -38.77
C VAL A 431 19.63 6.74 -39.91
N ALA A 432 18.36 6.35 -39.97
CA ALA A 432 17.84 5.55 -41.07
C ALA A 432 17.54 6.42 -42.30
N ASP A 433 17.81 5.91 -43.50
CA ASP A 433 17.59 6.64 -44.76
C ASP A 433 16.13 7.07 -44.95
N ASN A 434 15.18 6.26 -44.48
CA ASN A 434 13.75 6.52 -44.51
C ASN A 434 13.24 7.31 -43.28
N GLN A 435 14.13 7.79 -42.42
CA GLN A 435 13.78 8.48 -41.17
C GLN A 435 12.93 7.66 -40.18
N ASN A 436 13.02 6.32 -40.22
CA ASN A 436 12.36 5.44 -39.25
C ASN A 436 12.80 5.78 -37.81
N ILE A 437 11.84 5.86 -36.88
CA ILE A 437 12.06 6.22 -35.46
C ILE A 437 12.15 5.02 -34.52
N SER A 438 12.35 3.80 -35.03
CA SER A 438 12.63 2.64 -34.19
C SER A 438 13.91 2.83 -33.39
N VAL A 439 13.97 2.17 -32.23
CA VAL A 439 14.90 2.48 -31.14
C VAL A 439 16.37 2.42 -31.56
N GLU A 440 16.73 1.52 -32.47
CA GLU A 440 18.09 1.34 -33.00
C GLU A 440 18.57 2.51 -33.88
N ASN A 441 17.62 3.26 -34.46
CA ASN A 441 17.86 4.36 -35.39
C ASN A 441 17.90 5.73 -34.71
N LEU A 442 17.51 5.83 -33.43
CA LEU A 442 17.43 7.12 -32.73
C LEU A 442 18.78 7.61 -32.22
N ARG A 443 19.07 8.90 -32.44
CA ARG A 443 20.26 9.60 -31.92
C ARG A 443 19.88 10.98 -31.39
N CYS A 444 20.71 11.51 -30.51
CA CYS A 444 20.57 12.84 -29.93
C CYS A 444 21.95 13.39 -29.57
N ASP A 445 22.25 14.61 -30.00
CA ASP A 445 23.54 15.26 -29.79
C ASP A 445 23.52 16.18 -28.55
N ALA A 446 22.94 15.70 -27.46
CA ALA A 446 22.89 16.45 -26.21
C ALA A 446 24.30 16.58 -25.61
N PRO A 447 24.75 17.79 -25.26
CA PRO A 447 26.06 17.96 -24.63
C PRO A 447 26.08 17.34 -23.22
N PRO A 448 27.26 16.95 -22.70
CA PRO A 448 27.40 16.52 -21.32
C PRO A 448 26.83 17.55 -20.34
N SER A 449 26.25 17.07 -19.23
CA SER A 449 25.62 17.92 -18.22
C SER A 449 26.62 18.93 -17.63
N PRO A 450 26.20 20.19 -17.40
CA PRO A 450 27.05 21.20 -16.76
C PRO A 450 27.22 20.99 -15.24
N LEU A 451 26.54 20.02 -14.64
CA LEU A 451 26.59 19.79 -13.18
C LEU A 451 28.00 19.40 -12.72
N THR A 452 28.59 20.23 -11.84
CA THR A 452 29.86 19.95 -11.17
C THR A 452 29.63 19.08 -9.93
N ASN A 453 30.43 18.03 -9.72
CA ASN A 453 30.31 17.05 -8.62
C ASN A 453 29.07 16.13 -8.71
N GLN A 454 29.00 15.37 -9.80
CA GLN A 454 27.92 14.43 -10.10
C GLN A 454 27.94 13.22 -9.13
N PRO A 455 26.85 12.94 -8.37
CA PRO A 455 26.75 11.72 -7.56
C PRO A 455 26.75 10.48 -8.45
N LEU A 456 27.25 9.36 -7.92
CA LEU A 456 27.26 8.10 -8.65
C LEU A 456 25.83 7.57 -8.78
N VAL A 457 25.40 7.30 -10.01
CA VAL A 457 24.13 6.64 -10.32
C VAL A 457 24.42 5.22 -10.77
N THR A 458 23.86 4.23 -10.08
CA THR A 458 23.87 2.85 -10.58
C THR A 458 22.62 2.61 -11.42
N VAL A 459 22.79 2.29 -12.71
CA VAL A 459 21.71 1.85 -13.59
C VAL A 459 21.74 0.33 -13.66
N ILE A 460 20.60 -0.32 -13.38
CA ILE A 460 20.45 -1.76 -13.40
C ILE A 460 19.63 -2.17 -14.62
N MET A 461 20.18 -3.07 -15.42
CA MET A 461 19.56 -3.65 -16.59
C MET A 461 19.59 -5.18 -16.46
N THR A 462 18.51 -5.84 -16.88
CA THR A 462 18.43 -7.31 -16.86
C THR A 462 18.21 -7.84 -18.25
N VAL A 463 18.85 -8.95 -18.59
CA VAL A 463 18.73 -9.61 -19.89
C VAL A 463 18.46 -11.10 -19.72
N TYR A 464 17.60 -11.65 -20.58
CA TYR A 464 17.39 -13.09 -20.71
C TYR A 464 17.27 -13.43 -22.20
N GLY A 465 18.35 -13.94 -22.78
CA GLY A 465 18.57 -14.06 -24.21
C GLY A 465 19.20 -12.81 -24.81
N ARG A 466 20.16 -12.98 -25.70
CA ARG A 466 20.78 -11.90 -26.46
C ARG A 466 19.89 -11.52 -27.65
N ASP A 467 19.32 -10.32 -27.59
CA ASP A 467 18.70 -9.68 -28.74
C ASP A 467 19.66 -8.69 -29.44
N GLU A 468 19.23 -8.17 -30.58
CA GLU A 468 19.97 -7.15 -31.35
C GLU A 468 19.89 -5.74 -30.73
N TYR A 469 18.97 -5.52 -29.78
CA TYR A 469 18.68 -4.24 -29.15
C TYR A 469 19.52 -4.00 -27.89
N LEU A 470 20.14 -5.03 -27.31
CA LEU A 470 20.98 -4.96 -26.12
C LEU A 470 22.08 -3.90 -26.24
N ASP A 471 22.73 -3.78 -27.40
CA ASP A 471 23.74 -2.74 -27.63
C ASP A 471 23.14 -1.33 -27.72
N VAL A 472 21.91 -1.22 -28.24
CA VAL A 472 21.16 0.04 -28.28
C VAL A 472 20.86 0.51 -26.86
N ALA A 473 20.34 -0.39 -26.03
CA ALA A 473 20.00 -0.09 -24.64
C ALA A 473 21.25 0.26 -23.82
N ILE A 474 22.32 -0.55 -23.89
CA ILE A 474 23.60 -0.28 -23.20
C ILE A 474 24.14 1.08 -23.61
N ARG A 475 24.24 1.36 -24.91
CA ARG A 475 24.74 2.64 -25.41
C ARG A 475 23.88 3.82 -24.95
N SER A 476 22.54 3.68 -24.95
CA SER A 476 21.65 4.77 -24.51
C SER A 476 21.89 5.20 -23.06
N ILE A 477 22.36 4.28 -22.21
CA ILE A 477 22.76 4.58 -20.82
C ILE A 477 24.17 5.17 -20.75
N LEU A 478 25.11 4.66 -21.54
CA LEU A 478 26.49 5.15 -21.55
C LEU A 478 26.63 6.54 -22.19
N ASP A 479 25.70 6.90 -23.08
CA ASP A 479 25.58 8.19 -23.77
C ASP A 479 24.73 9.22 -22.99
N GLN A 480 24.30 8.89 -21.76
CA GLN A 480 23.62 9.87 -20.91
C GLN A 480 24.52 11.09 -20.67
N THR A 481 23.90 12.28 -20.60
CA THR A 481 24.55 13.55 -20.29
C THR A 481 25.20 13.58 -18.89
N HIS A 482 24.60 12.87 -17.92
CA HIS A 482 25.22 12.56 -16.63
C HIS A 482 26.27 11.47 -16.79
N GLN A 483 27.54 11.77 -16.52
CA GLN A 483 28.67 10.89 -16.86
C GLN A 483 29.07 9.94 -15.73
N ASN A 484 28.77 10.27 -14.46
CA ASN A 484 29.14 9.44 -13.31
C ASN A 484 28.15 8.28 -13.12
N ILE A 485 28.24 7.30 -14.01
CA ILE A 485 27.36 6.13 -14.11
C ILE A 485 28.12 4.83 -13.83
N GLU A 486 27.48 3.95 -13.07
CA GLU A 486 27.77 2.52 -13.02
C GLU A 486 26.61 1.77 -13.68
N LEU A 487 26.84 1.10 -14.80
CA LEU A 487 25.83 0.26 -15.46
C LEU A 487 26.09 -1.20 -15.08
N ILE A 488 25.14 -1.83 -14.38
CA ILE A 488 25.16 -3.26 -14.08
C ILE A 488 24.17 -3.96 -15.00
N VAL A 489 24.67 -4.80 -15.89
CA VAL A 489 23.82 -5.67 -16.73
C VAL A 489 23.86 -7.08 -16.16
N VAL A 490 22.69 -7.58 -15.77
CA VAL A 490 22.52 -8.89 -15.14
C VAL A 490 21.94 -9.86 -16.15
N ASP A 491 22.70 -10.90 -16.47
CA ASP A 491 22.22 -12.05 -17.20
C ASP A 491 21.40 -12.97 -16.28
N ASP A 492 20.11 -13.17 -16.59
CA ASP A 492 19.17 -14.03 -15.86
C ASP A 492 19.37 -15.52 -16.22
N CYS A 493 20.63 -15.97 -16.26
CA CYS A 493 21.06 -17.31 -16.65
C CYS A 493 20.65 -17.67 -18.10
N SER A 494 21.01 -16.84 -19.08
CA SER A 494 20.63 -17.08 -20.47
C SER A 494 21.31 -18.31 -21.07
N PRO A 495 20.63 -19.07 -21.93
CA PRO A 495 21.17 -20.29 -22.54
C PRO A 495 22.07 -20.04 -23.77
N ASP A 496 22.23 -18.80 -24.23
CA ASP A 496 22.72 -18.43 -25.57
C ASP A 496 24.03 -17.62 -25.57
N GLY A 497 24.78 -17.64 -24.46
CA GLY A 497 26.07 -16.97 -24.35
C GLY A 497 25.99 -15.45 -24.14
N ALA A 498 24.83 -14.93 -23.72
CA ALA A 498 24.66 -13.51 -23.39
C ALA A 498 25.66 -13.02 -22.33
N PHE A 499 26.00 -13.85 -21.33
CA PHE A 499 26.95 -13.45 -20.29
C PHE A 499 28.38 -13.29 -20.80
N GLU A 500 28.85 -14.21 -21.65
CA GLU A 500 30.17 -14.13 -22.29
C GLU A 500 30.29 -12.85 -23.12
N TYR A 501 29.24 -12.52 -23.86
CA TYR A 501 29.13 -11.27 -24.60
C TYR A 501 29.24 -10.05 -23.69
N LEU A 502 28.47 -10.01 -22.60
CA LEU A 502 28.52 -8.91 -21.64
C LEU A 502 29.89 -8.77 -20.97
N LYS A 503 30.55 -9.89 -20.67
CA LYS A 503 31.89 -9.91 -20.08
C LYS A 503 32.93 -9.32 -21.02
N GLU A 504 32.85 -9.64 -22.31
CA GLU A 504 33.70 -9.03 -23.34
C GLU A 504 33.46 -7.51 -23.41
N ARG A 505 32.20 -7.07 -23.48
CA ARG A 505 31.87 -5.64 -23.52
C ARG A 505 32.37 -4.89 -22.28
N ALA A 506 32.15 -5.44 -21.08
CA ALA A 506 32.60 -4.89 -19.81
C ALA A 506 34.14 -4.77 -19.73
N SER A 507 34.89 -5.60 -20.46
CA SER A 507 36.37 -5.48 -20.50
C SER A 507 36.85 -4.21 -21.20
N SER A 508 36.02 -3.61 -22.07
CA SER A 508 36.32 -2.42 -22.86
C SER A 508 35.68 -1.13 -22.33
N GLU A 509 34.70 -1.23 -21.44
CA GLU A 509 33.96 -0.08 -20.87
C GLU A 509 33.96 -0.17 -19.34
N PRO A 510 34.81 0.61 -18.64
CA PRO A 510 34.96 0.55 -17.19
C PRO A 510 33.69 0.87 -16.39
N ARG A 511 32.72 1.58 -16.99
CA ARG A 511 31.42 1.89 -16.36
C ARG A 511 30.46 0.70 -16.40
N LEU A 512 30.69 -0.28 -17.28
CA LEU A 512 29.84 -1.45 -17.47
C LEU A 512 30.34 -2.64 -16.62
N LYS A 513 29.43 -3.23 -15.86
CA LYS A 513 29.66 -4.45 -15.09
C LYS A 513 28.70 -5.55 -15.55
N ALA A 514 29.27 -6.68 -15.95
CA ALA A 514 28.52 -7.89 -16.24
C ALA A 514 28.34 -8.73 -14.96
N MET A 515 27.13 -9.20 -14.71
CA MET A 515 26.81 -10.15 -13.65
C MET A 515 25.91 -11.25 -14.21
N GLN A 516 25.99 -12.46 -13.66
CA GLN A 516 25.09 -13.57 -14.00
C GLN A 516 24.54 -14.16 -12.71
N VAL A 517 23.25 -14.48 -12.69
CA VAL A 517 22.63 -15.23 -11.59
C VAL A 517 22.71 -16.73 -11.86
N GLU A 518 22.75 -17.54 -10.80
CA GLU A 518 22.96 -19.00 -10.91
C GLU A 518 21.78 -19.75 -11.55
N LYS A 519 20.58 -19.17 -11.48
CA LYS A 519 19.34 -19.75 -12.00
C LYS A 519 18.43 -18.65 -12.52
N ASN A 520 17.65 -18.96 -13.56
CA ASN A 520 16.63 -18.05 -14.07
C ASN A 520 15.55 -17.79 -13.01
N GLY A 521 15.52 -16.56 -12.49
CA GLY A 521 14.59 -16.10 -11.47
C GLY A 521 13.68 -14.97 -11.95
N GLY A 522 13.74 -14.60 -13.22
CA GLY A 522 13.03 -13.44 -13.77
C GLY A 522 13.68 -12.10 -13.40
N THR A 523 13.23 -11.05 -14.09
CA THR A 523 13.82 -9.70 -14.03
C THR A 523 13.95 -9.15 -12.60
N TYR A 524 12.98 -9.37 -11.70
CA TYR A 524 13.03 -8.76 -10.36
C TYR A 524 14.01 -9.47 -9.43
N CYS A 525 14.18 -10.79 -9.55
CA CYS A 525 15.23 -11.50 -8.83
C CYS A 525 16.63 -11.05 -9.32
N ALA A 526 16.82 -10.93 -10.64
CA ALA A 526 18.06 -10.41 -11.22
C ALA A 526 18.34 -8.95 -10.79
N LYS A 527 17.32 -8.08 -10.78
CA LYS A 527 17.41 -6.70 -10.26
C LYS A 527 17.83 -6.69 -8.80
N ASN A 528 17.24 -7.54 -7.96
CA ASN A 528 17.56 -7.61 -6.53
C ASN A 528 19.01 -8.04 -6.26
N SER A 529 19.53 -8.99 -7.05
CA SER A 529 20.97 -9.35 -7.02
C SER A 529 21.85 -8.13 -7.32
N ALA A 530 21.49 -7.32 -8.33
CA ALA A 530 22.26 -6.13 -8.69
C ALA A 530 22.14 -5.00 -7.66
N ILE A 531 20.96 -4.79 -7.07
CA ILE A 531 20.75 -3.81 -5.99
C ILE A 531 21.71 -4.11 -4.82
N SER A 532 21.93 -5.38 -4.51
CA SER A 532 22.78 -5.81 -3.40
C SER A 532 24.26 -5.43 -3.57
N VAL A 533 24.72 -5.23 -4.82
CA VAL A 533 26.12 -4.90 -5.15
C VAL A 533 26.29 -3.51 -5.77
N ALA A 534 25.19 -2.79 -6.00
CA ALA A 534 25.19 -1.43 -6.52
C ALA A 534 26.00 -0.50 -5.60
N ARG A 535 26.70 0.49 -6.17
CA ARG A 535 27.51 1.47 -5.41
C ARG A 535 26.99 2.90 -5.46
N GLY A 536 26.06 3.20 -6.37
CA GLY A 536 25.50 4.54 -6.56
C GLY A 536 24.71 5.04 -5.35
N GLU A 537 24.77 6.35 -5.12
CA GLU A 537 23.90 7.04 -4.17
C GLU A 537 22.44 6.99 -4.62
N TYR A 538 22.25 6.89 -5.94
CA TYR A 538 20.96 6.69 -6.59
C TYR A 538 20.98 5.40 -7.42
N ILE A 539 19.82 4.75 -7.50
CA ILE A 539 19.60 3.54 -8.29
C ILE A 539 18.51 3.83 -9.31
N ALA A 540 18.77 3.46 -10.56
CA ALA A 540 17.86 3.59 -11.70
C ALA A 540 17.74 2.26 -12.46
N PHE A 541 16.72 2.10 -13.29
CA PHE A 541 16.51 0.88 -14.06
C PHE A 541 16.33 1.14 -15.56
N MET A 542 16.57 0.09 -16.35
CA MET A 542 16.42 0.10 -17.81
C MET A 542 16.13 -1.33 -18.30
N ASP A 543 15.24 -1.48 -19.27
CA ASP A 543 15.03 -2.76 -19.97
C ASP A 543 16.03 -2.89 -21.13
N SER A 544 16.36 -4.13 -21.53
CA SER A 544 17.47 -4.41 -22.46
C SER A 544 17.16 -4.11 -23.94
N ASP A 545 15.92 -3.79 -24.26
CA ASP A 545 15.38 -3.60 -25.61
C ASP A 545 14.93 -2.15 -25.89
N ASP A 546 15.04 -1.26 -24.90
CA ASP A 546 14.53 0.10 -24.98
C ASP A 546 15.63 1.14 -25.29
N TRP A 547 15.22 2.32 -25.77
CA TRP A 547 16.07 3.50 -25.86
C TRP A 547 15.57 4.61 -24.94
N THR A 548 16.49 5.31 -24.28
CA THR A 548 16.15 6.45 -23.43
C THR A 548 16.93 7.70 -23.83
N HIS A 549 16.26 8.85 -23.71
CA HIS A 549 16.81 10.15 -24.03
C HIS A 549 18.07 10.45 -23.20
N PRO A 550 19.16 11.00 -23.77
CA PRO A 550 20.41 11.27 -23.06
C PRO A 550 20.30 12.15 -21.81
N GLN A 551 19.26 12.97 -21.73
CA GLN A 551 19.01 13.86 -20.59
C GLN A 551 18.14 13.24 -19.49
N ARG A 552 17.74 11.95 -19.58
CA ARG A 552 16.84 11.33 -18.58
C ARG A 552 17.43 11.39 -17.17
N ILE A 553 18.63 10.84 -16.97
CA ILE A 553 19.22 10.70 -15.63
C ILE A 553 19.52 12.08 -15.00
N GLU A 554 20.01 13.03 -15.80
CA GLU A 554 20.24 14.41 -15.35
C GLU A 554 18.94 15.07 -14.85
N ARG A 555 17.83 14.93 -15.59
CA ARG A 555 16.54 15.53 -15.23
C ARG A 555 15.95 14.89 -13.98
N GLN A 556 16.01 13.55 -13.87
CA GLN A 556 15.58 12.83 -12.66
C GLN A 556 16.39 13.24 -11.43
N LEU A 557 17.72 13.36 -11.59
CA LEU A 557 18.60 13.78 -10.51
C LEU A 557 18.31 15.23 -10.07
N SER A 558 18.10 16.13 -11.03
CA SER A 558 17.74 17.52 -10.74
C SER A 558 16.42 17.61 -9.97
N ALA A 559 15.41 16.84 -10.40
CA ALA A 559 14.10 16.82 -9.77
C ALA A 559 14.16 16.29 -8.32
N ILE A 560 14.92 15.21 -8.06
CA ILE A 560 14.98 14.59 -6.73
C ILE A 560 15.85 15.37 -5.72
N GLN A 561 16.80 16.17 -6.20
CA GLN A 561 17.67 16.99 -5.35
C GLN A 561 17.00 18.31 -4.94
N ALA A 562 16.11 18.85 -5.77
CA ALA A 562 15.44 20.13 -5.51
C ALA A 562 14.23 20.04 -4.54
N THR A 563 13.89 18.85 -4.03
CA THR A 563 12.56 18.54 -3.47
C THR A 563 12.63 17.48 -2.36
N PRO A 564 11.54 17.26 -1.59
CA PRO A 564 11.50 16.19 -0.59
C PRO A 564 11.36 14.77 -1.20
N TYR A 565 11.39 14.63 -2.53
CA TYR A 565 11.16 13.35 -3.20
C TYR A 565 12.21 12.29 -2.83
N ARG A 566 11.74 11.04 -2.74
CA ARG A 566 12.53 9.82 -2.50
C ARG A 566 12.72 9.01 -3.77
N ALA A 567 11.81 9.20 -4.73
CA ALA A 567 11.91 8.61 -6.06
C ALA A 567 11.30 9.52 -7.13
N VAL A 568 11.73 9.34 -8.37
CA VAL A 568 11.21 10.02 -9.56
C VAL A 568 10.95 8.96 -10.64
N CYS A 569 9.80 9.04 -11.30
CA CYS A 569 9.47 8.24 -12.48
C CYS A 569 9.13 9.17 -13.63
N HIS A 570 9.65 8.88 -14.81
CA HIS A 570 9.31 9.53 -16.06
C HIS A 570 8.20 8.78 -16.81
N SER A 571 7.81 9.32 -17.95
CA SER A 571 6.88 8.71 -18.89
C SER A 571 7.59 8.09 -20.10
N TYR A 572 6.85 7.22 -20.80
CA TYR A 572 7.27 6.58 -22.05
C TYR A 572 6.16 6.62 -23.09
N PHE A 573 6.53 6.38 -24.34
CA PHE A 573 5.62 5.85 -25.37
C PHE A 573 6.30 4.69 -26.11
N ARG A 574 5.49 3.89 -26.82
CA ARG A 574 5.97 2.68 -27.50
C ARG A 574 6.09 2.87 -29.00
N VAL A 575 7.17 2.33 -29.57
CA VAL A 575 7.45 2.27 -31.01
C VAL A 575 7.80 0.84 -31.40
N ASN A 576 7.39 0.35 -32.57
CA ASN A 576 7.86 -0.95 -33.09
C ASN A 576 9.07 -0.83 -34.03
N GLU A 577 9.55 -1.96 -34.55
CA GLU A 577 10.62 -2.04 -35.54
C GLU A 577 10.32 -1.25 -36.85
N PHE A 578 9.05 -0.98 -37.13
CA PHE A 578 8.61 -0.22 -38.32
C PHE A 578 8.42 1.29 -38.06
N GLY A 579 8.71 1.78 -36.85
CA GLY A 579 8.54 3.18 -36.48
C GLY A 579 7.11 3.59 -36.14
N ASP A 580 6.19 2.64 -35.96
CA ASP A 580 4.82 2.92 -35.55
C ASP A 580 4.68 3.12 -34.05
N ILE A 581 4.04 4.22 -33.68
CA ILE A 581 3.70 4.61 -32.32
C ILE A 581 2.43 3.88 -31.88
N PHE A 582 2.50 3.22 -30.72
CA PHE A 582 1.39 2.46 -30.15
C PHE A 582 0.52 3.30 -29.22
N TYR A 583 -0.79 3.20 -29.41
CA TYR A 583 -1.82 3.81 -28.57
C TYR A 583 -2.59 2.71 -27.83
N LYS A 584 -2.87 2.89 -26.54
CA LYS A 584 -3.61 1.93 -25.71
C LYS A 584 -4.78 2.57 -24.96
N GLY A 585 -5.94 2.72 -25.59
CA GLY A 585 -7.11 3.34 -25.00
C GLY A 585 -6.96 4.83 -24.67
N VAL A 586 -6.23 5.22 -23.62
CA VAL A 586 -6.17 6.62 -23.12
C VAL A 586 -5.15 7.54 -23.85
N GLY A 587 -4.33 7.00 -24.77
CA GLY A 587 -3.27 7.72 -25.49
C GLY A 587 -2.03 6.87 -25.79
N ALA A 588 -0.91 7.48 -26.16
CA ALA A 588 0.41 6.86 -26.33
C ALA A 588 1.30 6.98 -25.09
N ILE A 589 1.16 8.05 -24.30
CA ILE A 589 2.10 8.36 -23.20
C ILE A 589 1.65 7.70 -21.90
N ARG A 590 2.55 6.97 -21.25
CA ARG A 590 2.26 6.23 -20.02
C ARG A 590 3.34 6.46 -18.98
N LEU A 591 2.98 6.29 -17.71
CA LEU A 591 3.95 6.20 -16.62
C LEU A 591 4.89 5.02 -16.91
N ALA A 592 6.19 5.27 -16.85
CA ALA A 592 7.19 4.24 -17.03
C ALA A 592 7.69 3.77 -15.65
N CYS A 593 7.06 2.72 -15.10
CA CYS A 593 7.50 2.18 -13.82
C CYS A 593 8.97 1.71 -13.85
N ILE A 594 9.46 1.24 -15.01
CA ILE A 594 10.88 0.90 -15.22
C ILE A 594 11.82 2.12 -15.15
N SER A 595 11.31 3.34 -15.33
CA SER A 595 12.14 4.55 -15.18
C SER A 595 12.39 4.96 -13.72
N LEU A 596 11.94 4.16 -12.75
CA LEU A 596 12.13 4.44 -11.33
C LEU A 596 13.58 4.82 -11.01
N PHE A 597 13.76 6.05 -10.53
CA PHE A 597 15.01 6.60 -10.05
C PHE A 597 14.86 6.91 -8.56
N ALA A 598 15.59 6.22 -7.70
CA ALA A 598 15.40 6.29 -6.25
C ALA A 598 16.72 6.45 -5.48
N LYS A 599 16.66 7.12 -4.32
CA LYS A 599 17.79 7.20 -3.38
C LYS A 599 18.12 5.80 -2.84
N ARG A 600 19.40 5.47 -2.66
CA ARG A 600 19.84 4.21 -2.01
C ARG A 600 19.14 3.98 -0.66
N SER A 601 18.96 5.05 0.13
CA SER A 601 18.30 5.01 1.43
C SER A 601 16.86 4.48 1.39
N VAL A 602 16.20 4.51 0.23
CA VAL A 602 14.88 3.87 0.04
C VAL A 602 15.03 2.35 0.15
N PHE A 603 15.95 1.74 -0.60
CA PHE A 603 16.20 0.31 -0.58
C PHE A 603 16.73 -0.19 0.77
N GLU A 604 17.48 0.65 1.50
CA GLU A 604 17.90 0.35 2.87
C GLU A 604 16.71 0.27 3.83
N LYS A 605 15.69 1.13 3.64
CA LYS A 605 14.52 1.21 4.52
C LYS A 605 13.41 0.20 4.19
N ILE A 606 13.08 0.01 2.90
CA ILE A 606 11.96 -0.84 2.45
C ILE A 606 12.42 -2.13 1.77
N GLY A 607 13.73 -2.34 1.63
CA GLY A 607 14.30 -3.55 1.06
C GLY A 607 14.18 -3.60 -0.46
N PHE A 608 13.88 -4.78 -0.97
CA PHE A 608 13.99 -5.14 -2.38
C PHE A 608 12.64 -5.15 -3.11
N PHE A 609 12.66 -5.31 -4.43
CA PHE A 609 11.46 -5.65 -5.19
C PHE A 609 10.92 -6.99 -4.69
N ASP A 610 9.61 -7.17 -4.78
CA ASP A 610 9.03 -8.48 -4.60
C ASP A 610 9.61 -9.48 -5.63
N SER A 611 10.01 -10.66 -5.17
CA SER A 611 10.52 -11.75 -6.01
C SER A 611 9.37 -12.34 -6.84
N MET A 612 9.16 -11.75 -8.01
CA MET A 612 8.10 -12.05 -8.96
C MET A 612 8.60 -12.07 -10.39
N ARG A 613 7.84 -12.69 -11.30
CA ARG A 613 8.15 -12.67 -12.73
C ARG A 613 7.75 -11.34 -13.40
N VAL A 614 6.65 -10.72 -12.96
CA VAL A 614 6.09 -9.49 -13.56
C VAL A 614 5.44 -8.60 -12.50
N GLY A 615 5.41 -7.28 -12.72
CA GLY A 615 4.57 -6.33 -11.96
C GLY A 615 5.08 -5.83 -10.60
N ALA A 616 6.28 -6.22 -10.16
CA ALA A 616 6.82 -5.77 -8.87
C ALA A 616 7.31 -4.30 -8.87
N ASP A 617 7.52 -3.68 -10.03
CA ASP A 617 7.85 -2.26 -10.17
C ASP A 617 6.74 -1.34 -9.64
N THR A 618 5.50 -1.63 -10.02
CA THR A 618 4.30 -0.89 -9.60
C THR A 618 4.08 -1.05 -8.10
N GLU A 619 4.23 -2.27 -7.60
CA GLU A 619 4.18 -2.55 -6.16
C GLU A 619 5.23 -1.75 -5.39
N PHE A 620 6.48 -1.75 -5.84
CA PHE A 620 7.57 -1.06 -5.17
C PHE A 620 7.35 0.45 -5.11
N ILE A 621 6.88 1.06 -6.21
CA ILE A 621 6.52 2.49 -6.23
C ILE A 621 5.42 2.80 -5.21
N GLU A 622 4.37 2.01 -5.16
CA GLU A 622 3.27 2.20 -4.20
C GLU A 622 3.72 1.93 -2.75
N ARG A 623 4.70 1.04 -2.54
CA ARG A 623 5.31 0.80 -1.23
C ARG A 623 6.17 1.96 -0.73
N ILE A 624 6.87 2.64 -1.63
CA ILE A 624 7.56 3.91 -1.31
C ILE A 624 6.53 4.91 -0.77
N LYS A 625 5.41 5.10 -1.48
CA LYS A 625 4.33 6.00 -1.04
C LYS A 625 3.71 5.57 0.29
N ALA A 626 3.48 4.28 0.48
CA ALA A 626 2.95 3.74 1.73
C ALA A 626 3.88 3.96 2.93
N THR A 627 5.18 4.07 2.70
CA THR A 627 6.19 4.26 3.76
C THR A 627 6.50 5.72 4.04
N PHE A 628 6.60 6.54 2.99
CA PHE A 628 7.12 7.91 3.08
C PHE A 628 6.08 8.99 2.77
N GLY A 629 4.83 8.62 2.46
CA GLY A 629 3.74 9.53 2.06
C GLY A 629 3.54 9.58 0.55
N ASP A 630 2.34 9.97 0.11
CA ASP A 630 1.98 9.94 -1.32
C ASP A 630 2.82 10.89 -2.19
N ASP A 631 3.26 12.01 -1.61
CA ASP A 631 4.12 13.00 -2.28
C ASP A 631 5.60 12.60 -2.30
N SER A 632 5.96 11.41 -1.81
CA SER A 632 7.36 10.95 -1.79
C SER A 632 7.88 10.50 -3.17
N VAL A 633 6.98 10.22 -4.12
CA VAL A 633 7.32 9.81 -5.49
C VAL A 633 6.79 10.84 -6.48
N LEU A 634 7.69 11.47 -7.22
CA LEU A 634 7.31 12.34 -8.32
C LEU A 634 7.04 11.51 -9.57
N HIS A 635 5.84 11.64 -10.13
CA HIS A 635 5.60 11.28 -11.53
C HIS A 635 5.83 12.52 -12.39
N ASP A 636 6.98 12.57 -13.04
CA ASP A 636 7.32 13.60 -14.01
C ASP A 636 6.83 13.16 -15.40
N PRO A 637 5.89 13.87 -16.05
CA PRO A 637 5.29 13.42 -17.30
C PRO A 637 6.23 13.48 -18.52
N ILE A 638 7.51 13.82 -18.34
CA ILE A 638 8.51 13.86 -19.42
C ILE A 638 8.57 12.48 -20.14
N PRO A 639 8.25 12.40 -21.45
CA PRO A 639 8.29 11.18 -22.24
C PRO A 639 9.73 10.85 -22.69
N SER A 640 10.62 10.65 -21.72
CA SER A 640 12.06 10.46 -21.96
C SER A 640 12.46 9.04 -22.40
N MET A 641 11.51 8.11 -22.50
CA MET A 641 11.78 6.73 -22.89
C MET A 641 10.96 6.31 -24.11
N PHE A 642 11.67 5.73 -25.07
CA PHE A 642 11.14 5.23 -26.33
C PHE A 642 11.23 3.71 -26.22
N MET A 643 10.11 3.11 -25.82
CA MET A 643 10.09 1.68 -25.51
C MET A 643 9.80 0.87 -26.76
N LEU A 644 10.53 -0.22 -26.98
CA LEU A 644 10.28 -1.09 -28.10
C LEU A 644 8.98 -1.90 -27.85
N ASN A 645 8.20 -2.10 -28.90
CA ASN A 645 7.01 -2.94 -28.86
C ASN A 645 7.14 -4.05 -29.90
N HIS A 646 7.49 -5.25 -29.44
CA HIS A 646 7.56 -6.46 -30.24
C HIS A 646 6.89 -7.64 -29.51
N SER A 647 6.45 -8.64 -30.29
CA SER A 647 5.61 -9.75 -29.83
C SER A 647 6.31 -10.72 -28.87
N THR A 648 7.64 -10.73 -28.83
CA THR A 648 8.44 -11.58 -27.94
C THR A 648 8.76 -10.92 -26.58
N SER A 649 8.37 -9.64 -26.37
CA SER A 649 8.55 -8.96 -25.09
C SER A 649 7.56 -9.47 -24.02
N LEU A 650 7.98 -9.42 -22.76
CA LEU A 650 7.20 -9.85 -21.59
C LEU A 650 5.85 -9.11 -21.44
N THR A 651 5.74 -7.90 -22.00
CA THR A 651 4.53 -7.07 -21.95
C THR A 651 3.79 -6.98 -23.29
N GLY A 652 4.44 -7.36 -24.39
CA GLY A 652 3.91 -7.35 -25.75
C GLY A 652 3.25 -8.67 -26.18
N GLY A 653 3.58 -9.80 -25.55
CA GLY A 653 2.97 -11.11 -25.85
C GLY A 653 2.90 -12.07 -24.67
N GLY A 654 2.20 -13.19 -24.86
CA GLY A 654 2.07 -14.27 -23.87
C GLY A 654 1.06 -14.03 -22.74
N ARG A 655 1.08 -14.92 -21.74
CA ARG A 655 0.08 -14.98 -20.66
C ARG A 655 0.03 -13.74 -19.75
N PHE A 656 1.11 -12.96 -19.68
CA PHE A 656 1.22 -11.76 -18.85
C PHE A 656 1.15 -10.44 -19.63
N GLN A 657 0.73 -10.48 -20.89
CA GLN A 657 0.60 -9.33 -21.76
C GLN A 657 -0.31 -8.26 -21.12
N ILE A 658 0.09 -6.99 -21.28
CA ILE A 658 -0.75 -5.86 -20.87
C ILE A 658 -1.57 -5.43 -22.10
N SER A 659 -2.86 -5.78 -22.09
CA SER A 659 -3.79 -5.40 -23.15
C SER A 659 -4.26 -3.94 -23.02
N TRP A 660 -5.01 -3.47 -24.01
CA TRP A 660 -5.69 -2.17 -23.96
C TRP A 660 -6.68 -2.06 -22.77
N ARG A 661 -7.15 -3.20 -22.26
CA ARG A 661 -8.05 -3.32 -21.08
C ARG A 661 -7.34 -3.07 -19.74
N SER A 662 -6.10 -2.55 -19.78
CA SER A 662 -5.24 -2.33 -18.61
C SER A 662 -4.85 -3.65 -17.93
N ILE A 663 -4.57 -3.61 -16.62
CA ILE A 663 -4.24 -4.79 -15.81
C ILE A 663 -5.48 -5.69 -15.66
N THR A 664 -5.33 -6.96 -16.04
CA THR A 664 -6.36 -8.00 -16.00
C THR A 664 -5.77 -9.30 -15.46
N GLY A 665 -6.64 -10.24 -15.08
CA GLY A 665 -6.27 -11.58 -14.60
C GLY A 665 -5.27 -11.54 -13.42
N PRO A 666 -4.20 -12.35 -13.44
CA PRO A 666 -3.23 -12.46 -12.34
C PRO A 666 -2.64 -11.13 -11.87
N ARG A 667 -2.36 -10.19 -12.80
CA ARG A 667 -1.81 -8.87 -12.45
C ARG A 667 -2.80 -8.03 -11.63
N LEU A 668 -4.10 -8.19 -11.86
CA LEU A 668 -5.14 -7.49 -11.11
C LEU A 668 -5.28 -8.05 -9.68
N GLU A 669 -5.20 -9.37 -9.54
CA GLU A 669 -5.19 -10.04 -8.23
C GLU A 669 -3.97 -9.61 -7.42
N HIS A 670 -2.77 -9.63 -8.01
CA HIS A 670 -1.55 -9.11 -7.38
C HIS A 670 -1.71 -7.65 -6.91
N HIS A 671 -2.27 -6.79 -7.77
CA HIS A 671 -2.52 -5.38 -7.46
C HIS A 671 -3.47 -5.18 -6.28
N SER A 672 -4.45 -6.06 -6.15
CA SER A 672 -5.43 -6.03 -5.05
C SER A 672 -4.78 -6.47 -3.74
N SER A 673 -3.97 -7.53 -3.77
CA SER A 673 -3.28 -8.06 -2.59
C SER A 673 -2.28 -7.08 -1.98
N PHE A 674 -1.39 -6.49 -2.79
CA PHE A 674 -0.36 -5.61 -2.23
C PHE A 674 -0.97 -4.32 -1.66
N LYS A 675 -2.08 -3.82 -2.24
CA LYS A 675 -2.77 -2.63 -1.72
C LYS A 675 -3.33 -2.83 -0.32
N ALA A 676 -3.86 -4.01 -0.03
CA ALA A 676 -4.32 -4.34 1.31
C ALA A 676 -3.14 -4.33 2.30
N TRP A 677 -1.99 -4.90 1.91
CA TRP A 677 -0.78 -4.86 2.72
C TRP A 677 -0.24 -3.43 2.91
N HIS A 678 -0.23 -2.59 1.87
CA HIS A 678 0.24 -1.21 1.96
C HIS A 678 -0.60 -0.34 2.91
N LYS A 679 -1.92 -0.59 3.00
CA LYS A 679 -2.77 0.05 4.04
C LYS A 679 -2.34 -0.34 5.45
N LYS A 680 -1.93 -1.61 5.65
CA LYS A 680 -1.38 -2.08 6.94
C LYS A 680 -0.03 -1.44 7.26
N ILE A 681 0.82 -1.17 6.25
CA ILE A 681 2.07 -0.41 6.44
C ILE A 681 1.75 1.01 6.96
N ARG A 682 0.78 1.69 6.35
CA ARG A 682 0.41 3.07 6.71
C ARG A 682 -0.21 3.20 8.11
N HIS A 683 -0.99 2.20 8.53
CA HIS A 683 -1.91 2.37 9.66
C HIS A 683 -1.79 1.30 10.75
N GLN A 684 -0.95 0.27 10.60
CA GLN A 684 -0.89 -0.84 11.55
C GLN A 684 0.55 -1.23 11.92
N ASP A 685 1.52 -0.32 11.72
CA ASP A 685 2.95 -0.51 12.00
C ASP A 685 3.55 -1.76 11.33
N TRP A 686 2.99 -2.19 10.19
CA TRP A 686 3.58 -3.27 9.42
C TRP A 686 4.87 -2.81 8.76
N THR A 687 5.94 -3.59 8.91
CA THR A 687 7.20 -3.27 8.23
C THR A 687 7.03 -3.30 6.71
N PRO A 688 7.51 -2.27 5.99
CA PRO A 688 7.55 -2.24 4.53
C PRO A 688 8.71 -3.07 3.95
N TYR A 689 9.58 -3.60 4.80
CA TYR A 689 10.81 -4.24 4.38
C TYR A 689 10.56 -5.61 3.71
N VAL A 690 11.00 -5.75 2.46
CA VAL A 690 11.02 -7.03 1.73
C VAL A 690 12.47 -7.50 1.60
N ALA A 691 12.74 -8.71 2.10
CA ALA A 691 14.07 -9.31 2.05
C ALA A 691 14.36 -9.94 0.68
N HIS A 692 15.65 -10.08 0.37
CA HIS A 692 16.14 -10.88 -0.76
C HIS A 692 17.27 -11.79 -0.26
N PRO A 693 17.15 -13.13 -0.40
CA PRO A 693 16.00 -13.86 -0.94
C PRO A 693 14.73 -13.71 -0.07
N LEU A 694 13.56 -13.69 -0.72
CA LEU A 694 12.26 -13.51 -0.05
C LEU A 694 11.75 -14.84 0.52
N ARG A 695 11.99 -15.08 1.81
CA ARG A 695 11.59 -16.32 2.50
C ARG A 695 10.14 -16.36 3.00
N VAL A 696 9.60 -15.23 3.44
CA VAL A 696 8.19 -15.15 3.89
C VAL A 696 7.52 -13.98 3.21
N ARG A 697 6.53 -14.27 2.37
CA ARG A 697 5.81 -13.26 1.61
C ARG A 697 4.83 -12.50 2.51
N PRO A 698 4.74 -11.16 2.39
CA PRO A 698 3.85 -10.36 3.24
C PRO A 698 2.36 -10.42 2.84
N TYR A 699 2.04 -10.88 1.63
CA TYR A 699 0.68 -10.99 1.08
C TYR A 699 0.61 -12.10 0.02
N GLU A 700 -0.58 -12.57 -0.34
CA GLU A 700 -0.75 -13.63 -1.33
C GLU A 700 -0.67 -13.10 -2.77
N ILE A 701 -0.09 -13.89 -3.67
CA ILE A 701 -0.06 -13.60 -5.11
C ILE A 701 -0.42 -14.84 -5.92
N PRO A 702 -0.88 -14.69 -7.17
CA PRO A 702 -1.15 -15.82 -8.04
C PRO A 702 0.10 -16.70 -8.23
N ALA A 703 -0.06 -18.02 -8.11
CA ALA A 703 1.05 -18.98 -8.11
C ALA A 703 1.96 -18.86 -9.36
N GLU A 704 1.37 -18.53 -10.51
CA GLU A 704 2.09 -18.36 -11.77
C GLU A 704 3.00 -17.11 -11.83
N MET A 705 2.77 -16.12 -10.96
CA MET A 705 3.60 -14.91 -10.90
C MET A 705 4.77 -15.04 -9.92
N ILE A 706 4.72 -16.03 -9.03
CA ILE A 706 5.75 -16.29 -8.03
C ILE A 706 7.09 -16.58 -8.75
N SER A 707 8.15 -15.99 -8.20
CA SER A 707 9.51 -16.32 -8.61
C SER A 707 10.42 -16.50 -7.39
N GLY A 708 11.49 -17.30 -7.57
CA GLY A 708 12.41 -17.68 -6.50
C GLY A 708 12.01 -18.97 -5.79
N ASP A 709 13.01 -19.81 -5.51
CA ASP A 709 12.84 -21.19 -5.03
C ASP A 709 12.60 -21.30 -3.51
N ILE A 710 12.75 -20.20 -2.76
CA ILE A 710 12.90 -20.26 -1.30
C ILE A 710 11.86 -19.38 -0.62
N HIS A 711 10.63 -19.88 -0.45
CA HIS A 711 9.61 -19.21 0.35
C HIS A 711 8.67 -20.20 1.03
N TRP A 712 8.15 -19.83 2.20
CA TRP A 712 7.17 -20.62 2.92
C TRP A 712 5.82 -20.63 2.18
N THR A 713 5.20 -21.81 2.05
CA THR A 713 3.85 -21.99 1.52
C THR A 713 2.93 -22.63 2.56
N LYS A 714 1.61 -22.54 2.39
CA LYS A 714 0.64 -23.08 3.36
C LYS A 714 0.72 -24.60 3.52
N GLU A 715 1.31 -25.28 2.54
CA GLU A 715 1.55 -26.72 2.55
C GLU A 715 2.79 -27.09 3.37
N MET A 716 3.66 -26.14 3.71
CA MET A 716 4.82 -26.36 4.56
C MET A 716 4.45 -26.30 6.05
N PRO A 717 4.87 -27.30 6.86
CA PRO A 717 4.79 -27.23 8.31
C PRO A 717 5.46 -25.98 8.87
N LEU A 718 5.03 -25.58 10.07
CA LEU A 718 5.74 -24.56 10.85
C LEU A 718 7.05 -25.13 11.41
N PHE A 719 8.02 -24.26 11.70
CA PHE A 719 9.29 -24.69 12.29
C PHE A 719 9.09 -25.38 13.65
N SER A 720 8.17 -24.87 14.47
CA SER A 720 7.73 -25.50 15.72
C SER A 720 7.28 -26.96 15.53
N GLU A 721 6.48 -27.24 14.50
CA GLU A 721 6.04 -28.60 14.15
C GLU A 721 7.20 -29.49 13.70
N TYR A 722 8.13 -28.97 12.89
CA TYR A 722 9.35 -29.71 12.51
C TYR A 722 10.18 -30.09 13.73
N ILE A 723 10.38 -29.15 14.65
CA ILE A 723 11.12 -29.37 15.89
C ILE A 723 10.41 -30.40 16.78
N GLN A 724 9.09 -30.31 16.91
CA GLN A 724 8.30 -31.27 17.68
C GLN A 724 8.46 -32.69 17.12
N ASN A 725 8.22 -32.86 15.80
CA ASN A 725 8.34 -34.16 15.14
C ASN A 725 9.77 -34.74 15.23
N ARG A 726 10.80 -33.90 15.16
CA ARG A 726 12.19 -34.34 15.37
C ARG A 726 12.44 -34.73 16.83
N ASN A 727 11.94 -33.95 17.79
CA ASN A 727 12.13 -34.24 19.22
C ASN A 727 11.43 -35.54 19.63
N GLU A 728 10.27 -35.85 19.08
CA GLU A 728 9.60 -37.14 19.28
C GLU A 728 10.50 -38.30 18.84
N ARG A 729 11.21 -38.16 17.71
CA ARG A 729 12.17 -39.15 17.23
C ARG A 729 13.41 -39.24 18.12
N TRP A 730 14.05 -38.12 18.45
CA TRP A 730 15.30 -38.08 19.21
C TRP A 730 15.14 -38.54 20.67
N TRP A 731 14.00 -38.24 21.29
CA TRP A 731 13.81 -38.41 22.73
C TRP A 731 12.75 -39.45 23.10
N SER A 732 12.28 -40.26 22.14
CA SER A 732 11.38 -41.39 22.43
C SER A 732 12.03 -42.40 23.38
N SER A 733 11.23 -43.01 24.26
CA SER A 733 11.71 -44.03 25.22
C SER A 733 12.25 -45.30 24.58
N SER A 734 12.04 -45.49 23.27
CA SER A 734 12.39 -46.70 22.53
C SER A 734 13.75 -46.63 21.81
N GLN A 735 14.37 -45.45 21.67
CA GLN A 735 15.62 -45.28 20.91
C GLN A 735 16.54 -44.27 21.59
N SER A 736 17.87 -44.50 21.50
CA SER A 736 18.85 -43.49 21.91
C SER A 736 18.85 -42.33 20.91
N ALA A 737 18.88 -41.10 21.41
CA ALA A 737 19.07 -39.92 20.58
C ALA A 737 20.28 -40.08 19.64
N PRO A 738 20.21 -39.54 18.41
CA PRO A 738 21.36 -39.54 17.50
C PRO A 738 22.54 -38.79 18.16
N TRP A 739 23.75 -39.02 17.65
CA TRP A 739 24.95 -38.44 18.25
C TRP A 739 24.88 -36.91 18.32
N GLN A 740 24.22 -36.24 17.36
CA GLN A 740 23.96 -34.79 17.42
C GLN A 740 23.11 -34.40 18.63
N GLY A 741 22.07 -35.18 18.95
CA GLY A 741 21.24 -34.95 20.13
C GLY A 741 22.03 -35.10 21.42
N GLN A 742 22.98 -36.02 21.46
CA GLN A 742 23.85 -36.22 22.63
C GLN A 742 24.74 -34.99 22.91
N LEU A 743 25.02 -34.15 21.91
CA LEU A 743 25.80 -32.91 22.07
C LEU A 743 25.04 -31.79 22.79
N SER A 744 23.74 -31.95 23.05
CA SER A 744 22.98 -31.05 23.94
C SER A 744 23.44 -31.13 25.39
N GLU A 745 24.13 -32.21 25.75
CA GLU A 745 24.83 -32.34 27.03
C GLU A 745 26.12 -31.49 26.95
N LYS A 746 26.25 -30.52 27.87
CA LYS A 746 27.25 -29.46 27.75
C LYS A 746 28.68 -30.01 27.69
N SER A 747 28.99 -31.06 28.45
CA SER A 747 30.33 -31.65 28.49
C SER A 747 30.71 -32.36 27.20
N ALA A 748 29.77 -33.12 26.62
CA ALA A 748 29.91 -33.80 25.34
C ALA A 748 30.08 -32.79 24.20
N GLY A 749 29.27 -31.72 24.20
CA GLY A 749 29.38 -30.63 23.23
C GLY A 749 30.77 -29.97 23.26
N LEU A 750 31.25 -29.56 24.44
CA LEU A 750 32.59 -28.96 24.61
C LEU A 750 33.70 -29.89 24.11
N LEU A 751 33.67 -31.16 24.51
CA LEU A 751 34.69 -32.13 24.11
C LEU A 751 34.72 -32.33 22.58
N TRP A 752 33.55 -32.45 21.95
CA TRP A 752 33.44 -32.63 20.51
C TRP A 752 33.95 -31.42 19.74
N VAL A 753 33.60 -30.20 20.17
CA VAL A 753 34.07 -28.95 19.54
C VAL A 753 35.58 -28.77 19.69
N LYS A 754 36.14 -29.09 20.86
CA LYS A 754 37.58 -29.06 21.11
C LYS A 754 38.34 -29.99 20.15
N GLN A 755 37.79 -31.16 19.83
CA GLN A 755 38.35 -32.08 18.83
C GLN A 755 38.32 -31.52 17.40
N GLN A 756 37.45 -30.55 17.11
CA GLN A 756 37.43 -29.84 15.82
C GLN A 756 38.44 -28.68 15.74
N GLY A 757 39.26 -28.47 16.78
CA GLY A 757 40.24 -27.38 16.82
C GLY A 757 39.64 -26.00 17.11
N ILE A 758 38.41 -25.96 17.63
CA ILE A 758 37.76 -24.72 18.06
C ILE A 758 37.96 -24.54 19.56
N GLN A 759 38.17 -23.28 19.94
CA GLN A 759 38.43 -22.93 21.33
C GLN A 759 37.17 -23.10 22.18
N THR A 760 37.35 -23.71 23.34
CA THR A 760 36.32 -23.94 24.36
C THR A 760 36.82 -23.40 25.70
N PRO A 761 35.93 -23.10 26.66
CA PRO A 761 36.34 -22.84 28.03
C PRO A 761 37.17 -24.01 28.58
N GLU A 762 38.23 -23.69 29.32
CA GLU A 762 38.99 -24.67 30.07
C GLU A 762 38.13 -25.29 31.18
N ILE A 763 37.96 -26.61 31.17
CA ILE A 763 37.29 -27.36 32.23
C ILE A 763 38.30 -27.62 33.35
N LEU A 764 38.09 -26.98 34.50
CA LEU A 764 38.93 -27.10 35.68
C LEU A 764 38.56 -28.32 36.51
N TRP A 765 37.27 -28.66 36.55
CA TRP A 765 36.77 -29.86 37.23
C TRP A 765 35.44 -30.32 36.63
N SER A 766 35.21 -31.63 36.68
CA SER A 766 33.97 -32.28 36.28
C SER A 766 33.73 -33.51 37.17
N GLY A 767 32.48 -33.72 37.62
CA GLY A 767 32.14 -34.86 38.47
C GLY A 767 30.64 -35.02 38.71
N ASP A 768 30.19 -36.24 38.97
CA ASP A 768 28.76 -36.54 39.18
C ASP A 768 28.25 -36.12 40.57
N ASN A 769 29.15 -35.88 41.50
CA ASN A 769 28.84 -35.54 42.87
C ASN A 769 29.41 -34.16 43.21
N LEU A 770 28.52 -33.19 43.45
CA LEU A 770 28.90 -31.82 43.78
C LEU A 770 29.75 -31.74 45.05
N SER A 771 29.63 -32.68 45.99
CA SER A 771 30.45 -32.68 47.21
C SER A 771 31.93 -32.97 46.96
N GLU A 772 32.29 -33.47 45.77
CA GLU A 772 33.66 -33.76 45.36
C GLU A 772 34.31 -32.59 44.60
N MET A 773 33.59 -31.49 44.43
CA MET A 773 34.11 -30.26 43.81
C MET A 773 35.24 -29.67 44.68
N PRO A 774 36.35 -29.21 44.07
CA PRO A 774 37.38 -28.45 44.77
C PRO A 774 36.80 -27.25 45.51
N SER A 775 37.40 -26.87 46.65
CA SER A 775 36.96 -25.65 47.35
C SER A 775 37.16 -24.43 46.46
N LEU A 776 36.27 -23.44 46.56
CA LEU A 776 36.43 -22.14 45.91
C LEU A 776 37.78 -21.46 46.21
N SER A 777 38.46 -21.85 47.30
CA SER A 777 39.80 -21.33 47.63
C SER A 777 40.94 -21.95 46.80
N ASP A 778 40.72 -23.13 46.21
CA ASP A 778 41.68 -23.85 45.37
C ASP A 778 41.45 -23.58 43.87
N LEU A 779 40.36 -22.88 43.52
CA LEU A 779 40.00 -22.52 42.16
C LEU A 779 40.49 -21.10 41.80
N PRO A 780 40.67 -20.80 40.49
CA PRO A 780 40.94 -19.43 40.03
C PRO A 780 39.85 -18.45 40.46
N ASP A 781 40.18 -17.15 40.54
CA ASP A 781 39.23 -16.12 40.95
C ASP A 781 37.99 -16.04 40.04
N ARG A 782 38.15 -16.38 38.75
CA ARG A 782 37.12 -16.32 37.71
C ARG A 782 36.73 -17.72 37.25
N VAL A 783 35.60 -18.24 37.73
CA VAL A 783 35.07 -19.56 37.38
C VAL A 783 33.56 -19.56 37.14
N VAL A 784 33.10 -20.45 36.26
CA VAL A 784 31.68 -20.74 36.07
C VAL A 784 31.36 -22.13 36.62
N ILE A 785 30.35 -22.22 37.48
CA ILE A 785 29.85 -23.48 38.03
C ILE A 785 28.46 -23.75 37.46
N LYS A 786 28.28 -24.88 36.79
CA LYS A 786 27.01 -25.24 36.13
C LYS A 786 26.80 -26.76 36.04
N PRO A 787 25.55 -27.23 36.00
CA PRO A 787 25.25 -28.62 35.65
C PRO A 787 25.38 -28.85 34.14
N SER A 788 25.72 -30.07 33.75
CA SER A 788 25.86 -30.48 32.36
C SER A 788 24.53 -30.65 31.63
N LYS A 789 23.43 -30.80 32.39
CA LYS A 789 22.04 -30.85 31.93
C LYS A 789 21.20 -29.84 32.69
N GLY A 790 20.39 -29.06 31.97
CA GLY A 790 19.42 -28.13 32.56
C GLY A 790 19.38 -26.77 31.87
N PHE A 791 18.23 -26.10 31.97
CA PHE A 791 17.89 -24.91 31.19
C PHE A 791 17.77 -23.61 32.02
N SER A 792 17.97 -23.68 33.34
CA SER A 792 17.76 -22.53 34.24
C SER A 792 19.04 -21.76 34.50
N ALA A 793 19.03 -20.46 34.25
CA ALA A 793 20.10 -19.54 34.66
C ALA A 793 20.31 -19.51 36.18
N ASN A 794 19.28 -19.85 36.98
CA ASN A 794 19.41 -19.97 38.44
C ASN A 794 20.39 -21.08 38.86
N ASN A 795 20.73 -21.97 37.93
CA ASN A 795 21.64 -23.08 38.18
C ASN A 795 23.03 -22.85 37.55
N VAL A 796 23.35 -21.61 37.19
CA VAL A 796 24.65 -21.21 36.64
C VAL A 796 25.22 -20.10 37.53
N LEU A 797 26.42 -20.30 38.07
CA LEU A 797 27.13 -19.30 38.87
C LEU A 797 28.34 -18.80 38.09
N CYS A 798 28.39 -17.50 37.79
CA CYS A 798 29.53 -16.86 37.16
C CYS A 798 30.30 -16.09 38.23
N LEU A 799 31.27 -16.73 38.86
CA LEU A 799 31.99 -16.18 40.01
C LEU A 799 33.22 -15.39 39.54
N ASP A 800 33.36 -14.16 40.04
CA ASP A 800 34.59 -13.37 40.02
C ASP A 800 34.92 -12.98 41.47
N ASN A 801 36.05 -13.46 41.99
CA ASN A 801 36.44 -13.29 43.40
C ASN A 801 35.34 -13.74 44.38
N ARG A 802 34.71 -14.89 44.08
CA ARG A 802 33.59 -15.49 44.85
C ARG A 802 32.29 -14.69 44.83
N VAL A 803 32.23 -13.57 44.11
CA VAL A 803 31.01 -12.81 43.87
C VAL A 803 30.39 -13.31 42.56
N ASN A 804 29.12 -13.71 42.59
CA ASN A 804 28.42 -14.04 41.36
C ASN A 804 28.11 -12.74 40.62
N VAL A 805 28.70 -12.58 39.45
CA VAL A 805 28.59 -11.36 38.62
C VAL A 805 27.16 -11.12 38.14
N LEU A 806 26.31 -12.14 38.20
CA LEU A 806 24.90 -11.99 37.88
C LEU A 806 24.15 -11.26 39.00
N ASP A 807 24.19 -11.71 40.25
CA ASP A 807 23.35 -11.13 41.33
C ASP A 807 24.14 -10.27 42.35
N ASP A 808 25.44 -10.07 42.12
CA ASP A 808 26.40 -9.42 43.03
C ASP A 808 26.45 -10.08 44.43
N ILE A 809 26.02 -11.34 44.55
CA ILE A 809 26.01 -12.08 45.81
C ILE A 809 27.34 -12.79 46.03
N VAL A 810 27.86 -12.75 47.26
CA VAL A 810 29.02 -13.57 47.67
C VAL A 810 28.59 -15.02 47.91
N TRP A 811 29.30 -15.96 47.28
CA TRP A 811 29.09 -17.40 47.40
C TRP A 811 30.18 -18.08 48.23
N THR A 812 29.77 -19.06 49.02
CA THR A 812 30.64 -19.94 49.81
C THR A 812 30.41 -21.39 49.39
N ASP A 813 31.36 -22.28 49.68
CA ASP A 813 31.25 -23.71 49.39
C ASP A 813 29.92 -24.29 49.93
N ASP A 814 29.56 -23.99 51.19
CA ASP A 814 28.31 -24.45 51.81
C ASP A 814 27.05 -23.94 51.09
N ARG A 815 27.07 -22.67 50.64
CA ARG A 815 25.92 -22.06 49.95
C ARG A 815 25.69 -22.72 48.60
N ILE A 816 26.77 -23.03 47.88
CA ILE A 816 26.73 -23.78 46.61
C ILE A 816 26.08 -25.15 46.85
N GLN A 817 26.56 -25.91 47.83
CA GLN A 817 26.00 -27.22 48.16
C GLN A 817 24.51 -27.12 48.53
N GLN A 818 24.13 -26.14 49.36
CA GLN A 818 22.75 -25.96 49.79
C GLN A 818 21.81 -25.60 48.64
N GLN A 819 22.20 -24.64 47.80
CA GLN A 819 21.39 -24.19 46.66
C GLN A 819 21.08 -25.37 45.72
N PHE A 820 22.12 -26.04 45.25
CA PHE A 820 21.99 -27.07 44.22
C PHE A 820 21.39 -28.38 44.76
N SER A 821 21.62 -28.72 46.03
CA SER A 821 21.00 -29.88 46.67
C SER A 821 19.52 -29.67 46.99
N SER A 822 19.01 -28.42 46.94
CA SER A 822 17.61 -28.12 47.20
C SER A 822 16.72 -28.18 45.94
N ASP A 823 17.30 -28.09 44.75
CA ASP A 823 16.57 -28.05 43.46
C ASP A 823 16.02 -29.43 43.07
N GLU A 824 14.69 -29.55 42.98
CA GLU A 824 14.01 -30.81 42.64
C GLU A 824 14.26 -31.28 41.21
N PHE A 825 14.45 -30.37 40.26
CA PHE A 825 14.74 -30.73 38.88
C PHE A 825 16.10 -31.41 38.80
N LEU A 826 17.14 -30.81 39.40
CA LEU A 826 18.50 -31.35 39.41
C LEU A 826 18.58 -32.72 40.11
N LYS A 827 17.79 -32.93 41.18
CA LYS A 827 17.65 -34.25 41.83
C LYS A 827 17.11 -35.33 40.88
N ARG A 828 16.16 -34.95 40.02
CA ARG A 828 15.55 -35.88 39.06
C ARG A 828 16.49 -36.21 37.90
N VAL A 829 17.18 -35.22 37.33
CA VAL A 829 18.04 -35.42 36.15
C VAL A 829 19.44 -35.95 36.47
N LYS A 830 19.92 -35.80 37.72
CA LYS A 830 21.26 -36.22 38.17
C LYS A 830 22.36 -35.82 37.16
N PRO A 831 22.61 -34.51 36.98
CA PRO A 831 23.57 -34.04 36.01
C PRO A 831 25.00 -34.28 36.49
N THR A 832 25.95 -34.29 35.56
CA THR A 832 27.37 -34.11 35.88
C THR A 832 27.60 -32.62 36.15
N TRP A 833 28.35 -32.29 37.18
CA TRP A 833 28.71 -30.92 37.53
C TRP A 833 30.00 -30.51 36.82
N MET A 834 30.09 -29.23 36.46
CA MET A 834 31.23 -28.69 35.74
C MET A 834 31.67 -27.37 36.37
N VAL A 835 32.99 -27.24 36.54
CA VAL A 835 33.68 -25.98 36.85
C VAL A 835 34.56 -25.64 35.66
N GLU A 836 34.32 -24.50 35.03
CA GLU A 836 35.09 -24.01 33.88
C GLU A 836 35.66 -22.61 34.14
N GLU A 837 36.63 -22.19 33.32
CA GLU A 837 37.13 -20.82 33.35
C GLU A 837 35.99 -19.81 33.05
N PHE A 838 35.97 -18.70 33.78
CA PHE A 838 35.06 -17.60 33.46
C PHE A 838 35.75 -16.57 32.55
N LEU A 839 35.40 -16.65 31.27
CA LEU A 839 35.95 -15.86 30.16
C LEU A 839 35.81 -14.34 30.36
N ARG A 840 36.70 -13.58 29.73
CA ARG A 840 36.68 -12.11 29.70
C ARG A 840 36.12 -11.60 28.38
N PRO A 841 35.31 -10.53 28.39
CA PRO A 841 34.85 -9.90 27.15
C PRO A 841 36.02 -9.27 26.38
N GLU A 842 35.80 -8.98 25.10
CA GLU A 842 36.75 -8.19 24.32
C GLU A 842 36.92 -6.78 24.90
N SER A 843 38.12 -6.21 24.75
CA SER A 843 38.57 -4.98 25.42
C SER A 843 37.92 -3.66 24.96
N TRP A 844 36.94 -3.68 24.07
CA TRP A 844 36.31 -2.47 23.54
C TRP A 844 35.16 -1.92 24.40
N SER A 845 34.72 -2.65 25.42
CA SER A 845 33.72 -2.19 26.39
C SER A 845 34.24 -2.39 27.81
N GLU A 846 34.65 -1.29 28.47
CA GLU A 846 35.11 -1.33 29.87
C GLU A 846 33.98 -1.68 30.86
N ASP A 847 32.71 -1.55 30.44
CA ASP A 847 31.52 -1.74 31.29
C ASP A 847 30.96 -3.18 31.29
N GLU A 848 31.41 -4.04 30.36
CA GLU A 848 30.91 -5.42 30.28
C GLU A 848 31.66 -6.35 31.24
N LYS A 849 30.94 -6.91 32.22
CA LYS A 849 31.52 -7.89 33.16
C LYS A 849 31.52 -9.34 32.63
N ILE A 850 30.65 -9.64 31.66
CA ILE A 850 30.40 -10.96 31.07
C ILE A 850 30.51 -10.85 29.54
N PRO A 851 31.19 -11.80 28.85
CA PRO A 851 31.17 -11.88 27.39
C PRO A 851 29.75 -11.92 26.80
N ARG A 852 29.53 -11.19 25.71
CA ARG A 852 28.27 -11.28 24.95
C ARG A 852 28.06 -12.69 24.39
N ASP A 853 26.83 -13.15 24.50
CA ASP A 853 26.36 -14.47 24.09
C ASP A 853 25.70 -14.37 22.72
N TRP A 854 26.39 -14.90 21.69
CA TRP A 854 25.98 -14.89 20.29
C TRP A 854 25.42 -16.26 19.91
N LYS A 855 24.14 -16.31 19.59
CA LYS A 855 23.39 -17.54 19.33
C LYS A 855 23.08 -17.65 17.84
N PHE A 856 23.66 -18.64 17.18
CA PHE A 856 23.50 -18.86 15.75
C PHE A 856 22.54 -20.02 15.50
N TYR A 857 21.42 -19.74 14.83
CA TYR A 857 20.48 -20.77 14.40
C TYR A 857 20.95 -21.31 13.06
N CYS A 858 21.54 -22.51 13.07
CA CYS A 858 22.18 -23.10 11.90
C CYS A 858 21.36 -24.28 11.36
N PHE A 859 21.24 -24.35 10.04
CA PHE A 859 20.72 -25.48 9.28
C PHE A 859 21.87 -25.97 8.40
N GLY A 860 22.57 -27.01 8.86
CA GLY A 860 23.85 -27.36 8.28
C GLY A 860 24.83 -26.17 8.32
N GLU A 861 25.43 -25.81 7.18
CA GLU A 861 26.36 -24.67 7.09
C GLU A 861 25.66 -23.30 6.92
N GLU A 862 24.36 -23.29 6.68
CA GLU A 862 23.57 -22.06 6.54
C GLU A 862 23.18 -21.51 7.92
N ILE A 863 23.46 -20.22 8.14
CA ILE A 863 23.01 -19.49 9.33
C ILE A 863 21.69 -18.83 8.95
N ALA A 864 20.61 -19.14 9.65
CA ALA A 864 19.28 -18.59 9.38
C ALA A 864 19.00 -17.30 10.16
N LEU A 865 19.47 -17.25 11.41
CA LEU A 865 19.16 -16.21 12.39
C LEU A 865 20.32 -16.11 13.38
N ILE A 866 20.67 -14.88 13.76
CA ILE A 866 21.68 -14.58 14.79
C ILE A 866 20.97 -13.85 15.92
N HIS A 867 21.07 -14.37 17.13
CA HIS A 867 20.42 -13.81 18.32
C HIS A 867 21.48 -13.40 19.35
N VAL A 868 21.41 -12.15 19.82
CA VAL A 868 22.30 -11.61 20.85
C VAL A 868 21.48 -11.15 22.05
N VAL A 869 21.98 -11.41 23.25
CA VAL A 869 21.35 -10.98 24.50
C VAL A 869 22.25 -9.98 25.21
N LEU A 870 21.75 -8.76 25.40
CA LEU A 870 22.35 -7.76 26.30
C LEU A 870 21.71 -7.91 27.68
N ARG A 871 22.54 -8.28 28.67
CA ARG A 871 22.10 -8.57 30.02
C ARG A 871 22.14 -7.32 30.89
N ASN A 872 21.08 -6.51 30.85
CA ASN A 872 20.96 -5.30 31.67
C ASN A 872 20.43 -5.60 33.09
N SER A 873 19.76 -6.74 33.29
CA SER A 873 19.32 -7.18 34.61
C SER A 873 19.36 -8.69 34.73
N THR A 874 19.76 -9.12 35.91
CA THR A 874 19.94 -10.52 36.27
C THR A 874 18.76 -11.06 37.09
N VAL A 875 17.94 -10.16 37.63
CA VAL A 875 16.71 -10.46 38.35
C VAL A 875 15.49 -10.27 37.45
N ASP A 876 15.46 -9.17 36.69
CA ASP A 876 14.37 -8.87 35.76
C ASP A 876 14.75 -9.28 34.33
N LYS A 877 14.24 -10.43 33.90
CA LYS A 877 14.48 -10.93 32.55
C LYS A 877 13.90 -10.02 31.47
N TYR A 878 12.90 -9.19 31.78
CA TYR A 878 12.29 -8.26 30.84
C TYR A 878 13.13 -7.00 30.61
N ALA A 879 14.05 -6.69 31.52
CA ALA A 879 15.01 -5.61 31.33
C ALA A 879 16.17 -6.00 30.38
N ASN A 880 16.34 -7.29 30.05
CA ASN A 880 17.32 -7.73 29.06
C ASN A 880 16.87 -7.41 27.65
N VAL A 881 17.81 -6.98 26.82
CA VAL A 881 17.55 -6.57 25.44
C VAL A 881 17.99 -7.68 24.49
N HIS A 882 17.11 -8.07 23.57
CA HIS A 882 17.33 -9.20 22.66
C HIS A 882 17.38 -8.70 21.21
N HIS A 883 18.55 -8.82 20.58
CA HIS A 883 18.74 -8.46 19.17
C HIS A 883 18.67 -9.69 18.28
N TYR A 884 18.01 -9.56 17.14
CA TYR A 884 17.86 -10.63 16.16
C TYR A 884 18.27 -10.11 14.79
N PHE A 885 19.29 -10.72 14.20
CA PHE A 885 19.81 -10.33 12.89
C PHE A 885 19.59 -11.43 11.85
N SER A 886 19.34 -10.99 10.63
CA SER A 886 19.43 -11.82 9.44
C SER A 886 20.90 -12.19 9.15
N PRO A 887 21.15 -13.14 8.23
CA PRO A 887 22.50 -13.61 7.93
C PRO A 887 23.42 -12.52 7.33
N ASP A 888 22.83 -11.49 6.72
CA ASP A 888 23.50 -10.28 6.21
C ASP A 888 23.60 -9.15 7.25
N LEU A 889 23.42 -9.48 8.53
CA LEU A 889 23.61 -8.59 9.69
C LEU A 889 22.57 -7.45 9.81
N ARG A 890 21.40 -7.59 9.19
CA ARG A 890 20.32 -6.61 9.36
C ARG A 890 19.43 -7.02 10.53
N GLN A 891 19.17 -6.07 11.43
CA GLN A 891 18.26 -6.29 12.56
C GLN A 891 16.83 -6.52 12.03
N PHE A 892 16.21 -7.63 12.42
CA PHE A 892 14.82 -7.90 12.13
C PHE A 892 13.91 -6.85 12.76
N GLN A 893 13.10 -6.19 11.93
CA GLN A 893 12.11 -5.19 12.34
C GLN A 893 10.76 -5.82 12.74
N ARG A 894 10.78 -7.12 13.09
CA ARG A 894 9.62 -7.90 13.54
C ARG A 894 10.02 -8.70 14.76
N ARG A 895 9.05 -8.97 15.64
CA ARG A 895 9.26 -9.86 16.78
C ARG A 895 9.55 -11.28 16.29
N ILE A 896 10.64 -11.86 16.75
CA ILE A 896 10.99 -13.26 16.51
C ILE A 896 10.36 -14.17 17.56
N CYS A 897 10.29 -13.70 18.80
CA CYS A 897 9.73 -14.42 19.93
C CYS A 897 8.51 -13.66 20.48
N ASN A 898 7.45 -14.38 20.87
CA ASN A 898 6.20 -13.78 21.34
C ASN A 898 6.39 -12.86 22.55
N SER A 899 7.37 -13.16 23.41
CA SER A 899 7.62 -12.46 24.67
C SER A 899 8.62 -11.31 24.59
N ARG A 900 9.26 -11.06 23.42
CA ARG A 900 10.39 -10.14 23.29
C ARG A 900 10.12 -9.04 22.26
N PRO A 901 10.21 -7.75 22.63
CA PRO A 901 10.06 -6.64 21.70
C PRO A 901 11.25 -6.54 20.74
N VAL A 902 11.08 -5.78 19.67
CA VAL A 902 12.18 -5.38 18.78
C VAL A 902 12.92 -4.22 19.46
N PRO A 903 14.25 -4.32 19.65
CA PRO A 903 15.02 -3.24 20.26
C PRO A 903 15.30 -2.09 19.28
N ASP A 904 15.35 -0.86 19.81
CA ASP A 904 15.65 0.36 19.05
C ASP A 904 17.15 0.67 18.99
N ASP A 905 17.92 0.24 19.99
CA ASP A 905 19.35 0.57 20.09
C ASP A 905 20.20 -0.19 19.06
N PRO A 906 21.21 0.46 18.44
CA PRO A 906 22.13 -0.23 17.55
C PRO A 906 23.06 -1.17 18.33
N LEU A 907 23.40 -2.31 17.73
CA LEU A 907 24.37 -3.26 18.28
C LEU A 907 25.69 -3.21 17.49
N PHE A 908 26.80 -3.13 18.21
CA PHE A 908 28.13 -3.30 17.64
C PHE A 908 28.55 -4.77 17.61
N PHE A 909 29.17 -5.19 16.51
CA PHE A 909 29.70 -6.53 16.30
C PHE A 909 31.16 -6.62 16.83
N PRO A 910 31.58 -7.79 17.36
CA PRO A 910 32.90 -7.96 17.98
C PRO A 910 34.03 -7.98 16.94
N GLN A 911 35.26 -7.74 17.37
CA GLN A 911 36.43 -7.79 16.48
C GLN A 911 36.65 -9.20 15.93
N CYS A 912 36.34 -10.24 16.72
CA CYS A 912 36.42 -11.63 16.29
C CYS A 912 35.26 -12.11 15.39
N TRP A 913 34.41 -11.22 14.87
CA TRP A 913 33.18 -11.58 14.14
C TRP A 913 33.41 -12.54 12.96
N ASP A 914 34.33 -12.20 12.05
CA ASP A 914 34.57 -13.00 10.84
C ASP A 914 35.07 -14.41 11.18
N GLU A 915 35.92 -14.52 12.20
CA GLU A 915 36.43 -15.80 12.69
C GLU A 915 35.30 -16.60 13.38
N MET A 916 34.44 -15.94 14.15
CA MET A 916 33.28 -16.56 14.80
C MET A 916 32.34 -17.18 13.76
N VAL A 917 31.94 -16.43 12.74
CA VAL A 917 31.05 -16.91 11.67
C VAL A 917 31.68 -18.09 10.93
N LYS A 918 32.98 -18.01 10.61
CA LYS A 918 33.69 -19.11 9.95
C LYS A 918 33.66 -20.41 10.78
N LYS A 919 33.88 -20.31 12.09
CA LYS A 919 33.84 -21.46 13.01
C LYS A 919 32.42 -22.03 13.13
N VAL A 920 31.41 -21.18 13.26
CA VAL A 920 29.99 -21.57 13.33
C VAL A 920 29.57 -22.34 12.07
N LYS A 921 29.87 -21.81 10.87
CA LYS A 921 29.56 -22.51 9.61
C LYS A 921 30.26 -23.87 9.52
N MET A 922 31.51 -23.97 9.97
CA MET A 922 32.25 -25.24 10.00
C MET A 922 31.60 -26.26 10.94
N LEU A 923 31.18 -25.85 12.15
CA LEU A 923 30.48 -26.70 13.10
C LEU A 923 29.13 -27.15 12.55
N GLY A 924 28.34 -26.21 12.02
CA GLY A 924 27.05 -26.50 11.42
C GLY A 924 27.15 -27.49 10.26
N LYS A 925 28.13 -27.32 9.35
CA LYS A 925 28.41 -28.28 8.26
C LYS A 925 28.67 -29.70 8.77
N LYS A 926 29.41 -29.83 9.89
CA LYS A 926 29.73 -31.12 10.49
C LYS A 926 28.54 -31.76 11.22
N LEU A 927 27.64 -30.96 11.77
CA LEU A 927 26.41 -31.43 12.39
C LEU A 927 25.41 -31.96 11.36
N GLY A 928 25.27 -31.23 10.24
CA GLY A 928 24.39 -31.61 9.13
C GLY A 928 22.92 -31.70 9.53
N CYS A 929 22.46 -30.85 10.45
CA CYS A 929 21.08 -30.74 10.88
C CYS A 929 20.84 -29.36 11.49
N PHE A 930 19.58 -29.06 11.84
CA PHE A 930 19.28 -27.86 12.61
C PHE A 930 19.88 -27.91 14.02
N MET A 931 20.68 -26.90 14.37
CA MET A 931 21.24 -26.70 15.71
C MET A 931 21.44 -25.21 16.01
N ARG A 932 21.07 -24.76 17.21
CA ARG A 932 21.52 -23.46 17.72
C ARG A 932 22.91 -23.61 18.32
N ILE A 933 23.87 -22.84 17.84
CA ILE A 933 25.28 -22.84 18.25
C ILE A 933 25.54 -21.52 18.99
N ASP A 934 25.90 -21.59 20.27
CA ASP A 934 26.19 -20.43 21.08
C ASP A 934 27.71 -20.17 21.11
N MET A 935 28.12 -18.92 20.92
CA MET A 935 29.52 -18.47 20.92
C MET A 935 29.68 -17.23 21.81
N TYR A 936 30.84 -17.12 22.46
CA TYR A 936 31.23 -15.94 23.23
C TYR A 936 32.29 -15.14 22.48
N ALA A 937 32.10 -13.82 22.43
CA ALA A 937 33.12 -12.88 21.99
C ALA A 937 34.04 -12.54 23.17
N THR A 938 35.31 -12.94 23.11
CA THR A 938 36.25 -12.83 24.24
C THR A 938 37.58 -12.19 23.86
N ASP A 939 38.35 -11.80 24.85
CA ASP A 939 39.74 -11.35 24.70
C ASP A 939 40.68 -12.40 24.06
N LYS A 940 40.28 -13.68 24.07
CA LYS A 940 40.97 -14.78 23.37
C LYS A 940 40.40 -15.07 21.98
N GLY A 941 39.51 -14.23 21.45
CA GLY A 941 38.78 -14.46 20.21
C GLY A 941 37.46 -15.21 20.44
N PRO A 942 36.93 -15.94 19.43
CA PRO A 942 35.63 -16.59 19.54
C PRO A 942 35.74 -17.96 20.22
N VAL A 943 35.03 -18.10 21.34
CA VAL A 943 35.01 -19.31 22.18
C VAL A 943 33.62 -19.93 22.15
N PHE A 944 33.54 -21.25 22.01
CA PHE A 944 32.26 -21.97 21.97
C PHE A 944 31.58 -22.01 23.34
N GLY A 945 30.25 -21.84 23.36
CA GLY A 945 29.42 -21.89 24.56
C GLY A 945 28.70 -23.23 24.72
N GLU A 946 27.65 -23.45 23.93
CA GLU A 946 26.84 -24.67 23.99
C GLU A 946 26.08 -24.94 22.68
N PHE A 947 25.58 -26.17 22.53
CA PHE A 947 24.62 -26.53 21.50
C PHE A 947 23.21 -26.58 22.10
N THR A 948 22.24 -26.02 21.40
CA THR A 948 20.82 -26.10 21.79
C THR A 948 19.99 -26.59 20.62
N PRO A 949 19.54 -27.86 20.63
CA PRO A 949 18.73 -28.40 19.55
C PRO A 949 17.29 -27.87 19.61
N THR A 950 16.79 -27.47 20.78
CA THR A 950 15.39 -27.12 21.01
C THR A 950 15.24 -25.72 21.62
N PRO A 951 15.58 -24.65 20.86
CA PRO A 951 15.46 -23.29 21.37
C PRO A 951 14.00 -22.96 21.72
N GLU A 952 13.79 -22.24 22.83
CA GLU A 952 12.46 -21.84 23.34
C GLU A 952 11.47 -23.01 23.55
N GLY A 953 11.98 -24.24 23.72
CA GLY A 953 11.15 -25.44 23.86
C GLY A 953 10.41 -25.86 22.59
N GLY A 954 10.62 -25.17 21.46
CA GLY A 954 9.96 -25.43 20.18
C GLY A 954 8.67 -24.63 19.94
N GLU A 955 8.20 -23.80 20.88
CA GLU A 955 6.88 -23.13 20.77
C GLU A 955 6.93 -21.60 20.99
N GLY A 956 8.10 -21.03 21.30
CA GLY A 956 8.21 -19.61 21.67
C GLY A 956 8.25 -18.60 20.52
N PHE A 957 8.22 -19.05 19.25
CA PHE A 957 8.36 -18.20 18.08
C PHE A 957 7.05 -17.50 17.70
N THR A 958 7.15 -16.33 17.06
CA THR A 958 6.00 -15.74 16.38
C THR A 958 5.66 -16.55 15.13
N GLU A 959 4.42 -16.49 14.66
CA GLU A 959 3.99 -17.16 13.42
C GLU A 959 4.90 -16.81 12.22
N TRP A 960 5.33 -15.55 12.11
CA TRP A 960 6.26 -15.15 11.06
C TRP A 960 7.63 -15.82 11.20
N ALA A 961 8.18 -15.88 12.41
CA ALA A 961 9.48 -16.50 12.65
C ALA A 961 9.43 -18.02 12.43
N ASP A 962 8.32 -18.67 12.79
CA ASP A 962 8.08 -20.07 12.52
C ASP A 962 8.07 -20.36 11.01
N ARG A 963 7.36 -19.55 10.22
CA ARG A 963 7.38 -19.65 8.76
C ARG A 963 8.77 -19.40 8.19
N TYR A 964 9.47 -18.38 8.69
CA TYR A 964 10.80 -18.00 8.23
C TYR A 964 11.81 -19.13 8.46
N LEU A 965 11.89 -19.66 9.68
CA LEU A 965 12.82 -20.73 10.02
C LEU A 965 12.47 -22.04 9.30
N ALA A 966 11.18 -22.32 9.04
CA ALA A 966 10.76 -23.48 8.27
C ALA A 966 11.31 -23.48 6.84
N THR A 967 11.59 -22.31 6.24
CA THR A 967 12.18 -22.24 4.88
C THR A 967 13.63 -22.71 4.78
N PHE A 968 14.30 -22.95 5.90
CA PHE A 968 15.64 -23.52 5.93
C PHE A 968 15.62 -25.03 6.22
N TRP A 969 14.44 -25.60 6.46
CA TRP A 969 14.31 -27.00 6.81
C TRP A 969 14.17 -27.87 5.55
N GLU A 970 15.28 -28.46 5.07
CA GLU A 970 15.21 -29.46 4.01
C GLU A 970 15.27 -30.89 4.58
N GLY A 971 14.30 -31.73 4.17
CA GLY A 971 14.22 -33.13 4.60
C GLY A 971 13.79 -33.32 6.07
N GLU A 972 14.16 -34.45 6.67
CA GLU A 972 13.69 -34.83 8.02
C GLU A 972 14.51 -34.21 9.17
N GLU A 973 15.77 -33.84 8.95
CA GLU A 973 16.68 -33.31 9.99
C GLU A 973 17.06 -31.83 9.80
N GLY A 974 16.58 -31.19 8.72
CA GLY A 974 16.85 -29.79 8.39
C GLY A 974 18.25 -29.59 7.82
N VAL A 975 18.53 -30.18 6.66
CA VAL A 975 19.82 -30.09 5.95
C VAL A 975 19.80 -28.98 4.94
#